data_AF-U3B2N0-F1
#
_entry.id   AF-U3B2N0-F1
#
_cell.length_a   1.000
_cell.length_b   1.000
_cell.length_c   1.000
_cell.angle_alpha   90.00
_cell.angle_beta   90.00
_cell.angle_gamma   90.00
#
_symmetry.space_group_name_H-M   'P 1'
#
loop_
_entity.id
_entity.type
_entity.pdbx_description
1 polymer ?
#
loop_
_entity_poly.entity_id
_entity_poly.type
_entity_poly.pdbx_seq_one_letter_code
_entity_poly.pdbx_strand_id
1 'polypeptide(L)'
;MNKHALAILIGLALAGCNSESNTNATSQTQVKEPVTASQPVVTESNTKTPEVVKAPTTQSNEVVKAPTTTPAPTGIALIQPENQNDSIFESSGIPSGVVMTPSVNCTETFQSVSKLQDAAEDLVDALKDEDNTTKPTANTTLCLADGTYDKDLELKISGFKVAAEHPGQAILKGGEVSVAMGGEKSQFQGFVLDGVKFDSALINTRLSSSDICQDCRITEVSVLNAVGENDYGNLVKVYGGGTWLDHNIFSGKTIKNPMVSLVREDGLTPEHRAHKIVVYKNYFANRPPADGKIYAGSSDNDYEAIRTGLSETHGEDSNSFVVGNLFENIQGEAEVISNKASHNTISFNTIRNSYGSLTNRHGHGNTIENNFILGEGYPLAGGIRIGDSDHQVNNNYIEGARYLSSTHHGGIVLLGSDSDQKDGNGTGNGYQLVQDVHVSHNTIVDSVNSFNLDGGGKSHQPNHVFIDHNIVEQAIGPVFKSSDRGLPGNSEIIGNLFSGQQVADSDGIKQSDLASQNRFESAVLARGVDHLFRPTSNSPDLTVATQGDYQTLNPIYDMDGQQRSATTTIGADEPNASEIKVKPLTFADVGPVSYKITKPAPIVITAPIENSNFEKGLDSWTNAKGDTQVVTGPHAFSGQTLELTNNGSISQQFAVLPDHHYELSAFVKGNYALSIDGKELTKGDVSGEQYKWVTVPYDSESATSVDLSLSIPENVTVTAPIANADFNNKSMDHWTKHIEGGYIDSSSDSAFSTKGSVRLRFKHSDDATNDFTTHPSISQVVDGLPTNTDVTFSMYYCDKMGNDSIASLDFGAKTKAAQSLQGTTIAHSVVHNKDLANAPKGTYKDCFKEVSQTFNTKNNSSVEIFANLIVEADKAQSNKYYNETGSDEGGKLEVRVDHFALTYQAKAGDDLTANFDEVRLATRTDQNAPKN
;
A
#
# COMPACT_ATOMS: atom_id res chain seq x y z
N MET A 1 -6.85 -31.41 -37.22
CA MET A 1 -5.48 -31.96 -37.06
C MET A 1 -4.59 -30.81 -36.59
N ASN A 2 -3.58 -31.16 -35.80
CA ASN A 2 -3.06 -30.41 -34.66
C ASN A 2 -1.82 -29.54 -35.00
N LYS A 3 -1.44 -28.66 -34.05
CA LYS A 3 -0.14 -27.96 -33.82
C LYS A 3 0.00 -26.53 -34.40
N HIS A 4 0.43 -25.48 -33.69
CA HIS A 4 1.15 -25.34 -32.42
C HIS A 4 0.82 -23.99 -31.73
N ALA A 5 0.74 -24.03 -30.40
CA ALA A 5 0.80 -22.89 -29.50
C ALA A 5 2.27 -22.61 -29.10
N LEU A 6 2.61 -21.33 -28.88
CA LEU A 6 3.85 -20.94 -28.21
C LEU A 6 3.55 -19.77 -27.26
N ALA A 7 3.64 -20.07 -25.96
CA ALA A 7 3.62 -19.10 -24.87
C ALA A 7 5.04 -18.56 -24.65
N ILE A 8 5.17 -17.26 -24.39
CA ILE A 8 6.42 -16.62 -23.98
C ILE A 8 6.23 -16.14 -22.54
N LEU A 9 6.91 -16.82 -21.61
CA LEU A 9 7.18 -16.34 -20.26
C LEU A 9 8.37 -15.37 -20.31
N ILE A 10 8.25 -14.19 -19.72
CA ILE A 10 9.39 -13.37 -19.29
C ILE A 10 9.20 -13.09 -17.80
N GLY A 11 10.00 -13.76 -16.98
CA GLY A 11 10.19 -13.43 -15.57
C GLY A 11 11.30 -12.40 -15.44
N LEU A 12 11.00 -11.27 -14.78
CA LEU A 12 11.98 -10.28 -14.36
C LEU A 12 12.29 -10.52 -12.88
N ALA A 13 13.56 -10.82 -12.60
CA ALA A 13 14.12 -10.94 -11.27
C ALA A 13 14.44 -9.54 -10.72
N LEU A 14 13.95 -9.26 -9.50
CA LEU A 14 14.35 -8.10 -8.70
C LEU A 14 15.58 -8.48 -7.87
N ALA A 15 16.69 -7.78 -8.11
CA ALA A 15 17.88 -7.82 -7.26
C ALA A 15 17.79 -6.67 -6.25
N GLY A 16 17.70 -7.02 -4.97
CA GLY A 16 17.87 -6.09 -3.86
C GLY A 16 19.36 -5.86 -3.59
N CYS A 17 19.77 -4.60 -3.49
CA CYS A 17 21.07 -4.19 -2.98
C CYS A 17 20.84 -3.29 -1.77
N ASN A 18 21.03 -3.83 -0.56
CA ASN A 18 21.31 -3.05 0.64
C ASN A 18 22.84 -2.96 0.79
N SER A 19 23.38 -1.76 0.94
CA SER A 19 24.78 -1.52 1.28
C SER A 19 24.86 -0.71 2.58
N GLU A 20 25.28 -1.37 3.67
CA GLU A 20 25.81 -0.71 4.85
C GLU A 20 27.31 -0.43 4.68
N SER A 21 27.78 0.70 5.21
CA SER A 21 29.19 1.10 5.20
C SER A 21 29.76 1.25 6.62
N ASN A 22 31.06 1.01 6.71
CA ASN A 22 31.86 0.70 7.89
C ASN A 22 32.07 1.83 8.91
N THR A 23 32.25 1.36 10.14
CA THR A 23 32.82 1.99 11.35
C THR A 23 34.33 2.30 11.28
N ASN A 24 34.74 3.39 11.94
CA ASN A 24 35.98 3.61 12.75
C ASN A 24 36.04 5.11 13.13
N ALA A 25 36.44 5.62 14.31
CA ALA A 25 37.16 5.08 15.44
C ALA A 25 36.95 5.95 16.73
N THR A 26 37.27 5.30 17.85
CA THR A 26 37.50 5.69 19.26
C THR A 26 37.98 7.11 19.61
N SER A 27 37.46 7.68 20.73
CA SER A 27 38.26 8.08 21.93
C SER A 27 37.44 8.61 23.15
N GLN A 28 37.50 7.84 24.25
CA GLN A 28 37.66 8.18 25.68
C GLN A 28 36.96 9.40 26.36
N THR A 29 36.04 9.05 27.29
CA THR A 29 35.83 9.52 28.69
C THR A 29 36.12 10.96 29.10
N GLN A 30 35.11 11.64 29.69
CA GLN A 30 35.19 12.19 31.07
C GLN A 30 33.80 12.40 31.71
N VAL A 31 33.79 12.13 33.01
CA VAL A 31 32.70 12.17 34.00
C VAL A 31 32.34 13.62 34.39
N LYS A 32 31.04 13.93 34.54
CA LYS A 32 30.56 14.80 35.63
C LYS A 32 29.05 14.67 35.88
N GLU A 33 28.75 14.42 37.15
CA GLU A 33 27.45 14.28 37.81
C GLU A 33 26.70 15.62 38.01
N PRO A 34 25.45 15.60 38.55
CA PRO A 34 24.32 16.41 38.09
C PRO A 34 24.10 17.71 38.88
N VAL A 35 23.28 18.61 38.33
CA VAL A 35 22.74 19.76 39.05
C VAL A 35 21.21 19.71 39.01
N THR A 36 20.66 19.63 40.22
CA THR A 36 19.24 19.62 40.60
C THR A 36 18.67 21.04 40.60
N ALA A 37 17.41 21.19 40.17
CA ALA A 37 16.40 22.17 40.62
C ALA A 37 15.27 22.21 39.56
N SER A 38 13.98 22.30 39.83
CA SER A 38 13.15 22.37 41.03
C SER A 38 11.70 22.47 40.52
N GLN A 39 10.77 21.74 41.14
CA GLN A 39 9.32 21.85 40.90
C GLN A 39 8.78 23.25 41.27
N PRO A 40 7.60 23.61 40.75
CA PRO A 40 6.49 23.95 41.65
C PRO A 40 5.19 23.23 41.21
N VAL A 41 4.60 22.40 42.08
CA VAL A 41 3.49 22.71 43.00
C VAL A 41 2.18 23.06 42.29
N VAL A 42 1.28 22.07 42.37
CA VAL A 42 -0.15 22.06 42.08
C VAL A 42 -0.92 23.02 43.00
N THR A 43 -1.95 23.68 42.47
CA THR A 43 -3.11 24.13 43.27
C THR A 43 -4.40 23.78 42.55
N GLU A 44 -5.25 23.03 43.24
CA GLU A 44 -6.61 22.65 42.85
C GLU A 44 -7.57 23.84 42.92
N SER A 45 -8.60 23.83 42.06
CA SER A 45 -9.86 24.52 42.36
C SER A 45 -11.05 23.80 41.72
N ASN A 46 -11.87 23.20 42.59
CA ASN A 46 -13.26 22.78 42.33
C ASN A 46 -14.09 23.91 41.71
N THR A 47 -15.02 23.60 40.79
CA THR A 47 -16.48 23.71 41.03
C THR A 47 -17.36 23.39 39.79
N LYS A 48 -18.27 22.43 40.00
CA LYS A 48 -19.71 22.39 39.68
C LYS A 48 -20.22 22.57 38.24
N THR A 49 -20.82 21.47 37.79
CA THR A 49 -21.93 21.29 36.83
C THR A 49 -23.10 22.26 37.05
N PRO A 50 -23.85 22.59 35.98
CA PRO A 50 -25.30 22.54 36.09
C PRO A 50 -26.03 21.87 34.91
N GLU A 51 -27.29 21.55 35.24
CA GLU A 51 -28.28 20.70 34.62
C GLU A 51 -28.78 21.03 33.20
N VAL A 52 -29.25 19.94 32.61
CA VAL A 52 -30.16 19.75 31.48
C VAL A 52 -31.44 20.60 31.59
N VAL A 53 -31.80 21.27 30.49
CA VAL A 53 -33.15 21.83 30.28
C VAL A 53 -33.76 21.21 29.02
N LYS A 54 -34.85 20.46 29.22
CA LYS A 54 -35.77 19.97 28.16
C LYS A 54 -36.79 21.05 27.83
N ALA A 55 -37.11 21.19 26.55
CA ALA A 55 -38.19 22.03 26.02
C ALA A 55 -38.94 21.27 24.90
N PRO A 56 -40.22 21.62 24.60
CA PRO A 56 -41.30 20.64 24.47
C PRO A 56 -41.76 20.33 23.04
N THR A 57 -42.48 19.21 22.95
CA THR A 57 -43.25 18.68 21.83
C THR A 57 -44.43 19.59 21.48
N THR A 58 -44.66 19.85 20.19
CA THR A 58 -45.92 20.44 19.68
C THR A 58 -46.47 19.63 18.51
N GLN A 59 -47.79 19.60 18.46
CA GLN A 59 -48.66 18.65 17.78
C GLN A 59 -48.86 18.89 16.28
N SER A 60 -49.12 17.77 15.62
CA SER A 60 -49.93 17.50 14.42
C SER A 60 -50.63 18.64 13.67
N ASN A 61 -50.52 18.61 12.34
CA ASN A 61 -51.62 18.91 11.44
C ASN A 61 -51.69 17.86 10.31
N GLU A 62 -52.92 17.43 10.02
CA GLU A 62 -53.30 16.41 9.03
C GLU A 62 -52.88 16.79 7.61
N VAL A 63 -52.41 15.80 6.84
CA VAL A 63 -52.21 15.91 5.39
C VAL A 63 -53.14 14.94 4.66
N VAL A 64 -53.77 15.52 3.66
CA VAL A 64 -54.70 14.96 2.67
C VAL A 64 -54.13 13.71 1.97
N LYS A 65 -54.98 12.70 1.77
CA LYS A 65 -54.68 11.43 1.07
C LYS A 65 -54.24 11.67 -0.39
N ALA A 66 -53.02 11.24 -0.74
CA ALA A 66 -52.52 11.09 -2.10
C ALA A 66 -52.69 9.64 -2.62
N PRO A 67 -52.66 9.40 -3.95
CA PRO A 67 -52.95 8.11 -4.57
C PRO A 67 -51.87 7.07 -4.26
N THR A 68 -52.28 5.81 -4.19
CA THR A 68 -51.45 4.62 -3.96
C THR A 68 -50.30 4.50 -4.96
N THR A 69 -49.08 4.83 -4.52
CA THR A 69 -47.82 4.38 -5.12
C THR A 69 -47.44 3.02 -4.52
N THR A 70 -46.99 2.11 -5.38
CA THR A 70 -46.32 0.87 -5.00
C THR A 70 -45.12 1.21 -4.11
N PRO A 71 -44.78 0.45 -3.05
CA PRO A 71 -43.69 0.82 -2.17
C PRO A 71 -42.38 0.83 -2.96
N ALA A 72 -41.61 1.91 -2.84
CA ALA A 72 -40.23 1.93 -3.30
C ALA A 72 -39.50 0.70 -2.71
N PRO A 73 -38.66 -0.01 -3.50
CA PRO A 73 -37.81 -1.05 -2.95
C PRO A 73 -36.98 -0.45 -1.80
N THR A 74 -36.96 -1.15 -0.67
CA THR A 74 -36.34 -0.72 0.57
C THR A 74 -34.89 -0.31 0.34
N GLY A 75 -34.59 0.99 0.33
CA GLY A 75 -33.22 1.53 0.20
C GLY A 75 -33.01 2.64 -0.82
N ILE A 76 -34.02 3.02 -1.63
CA ILE A 76 -33.92 4.14 -2.57
C ILE A 76 -34.90 5.25 -2.18
N ALA A 77 -34.39 6.48 -2.03
CA ALA A 77 -35.18 7.67 -1.74
C ALA A 77 -35.08 8.67 -2.88
N LEU A 78 -36.22 9.05 -3.46
CA LEU A 78 -36.29 10.18 -4.41
C LEU A 78 -36.10 11.49 -3.65
N ILE A 79 -35.34 12.41 -4.25
CA ILE A 79 -35.10 13.73 -3.69
C ILE A 79 -35.28 14.79 -4.78
N GLN A 80 -35.62 16.00 -4.37
CA GLN A 80 -35.53 17.15 -5.28
C GLN A 80 -34.05 17.51 -5.43
N PRO A 81 -33.56 17.78 -6.64
CA PRO A 81 -32.21 18.30 -6.82
C PRO A 81 -32.06 19.57 -5.99
N GLU A 82 -31.24 19.53 -4.94
CA GLU A 82 -30.84 20.74 -4.23
C GLU A 82 -29.89 21.53 -5.11
N ASN A 83 -30.04 22.86 -5.14
CA ASN A 83 -29.00 23.72 -5.68
C ASN A 83 -27.79 23.63 -4.75
N GLN A 84 -26.91 22.66 -4.97
CA GLN A 84 -25.62 22.63 -4.31
C GLN A 84 -24.79 23.80 -4.86
N ASN A 85 -24.15 24.57 -3.96
CA ASN A 85 -23.27 25.66 -4.34
C ASN A 85 -21.93 25.10 -4.83
N ASP A 86 -21.96 24.44 -5.99
CA ASP A 86 -20.83 23.74 -6.60
C ASP A 86 -19.99 24.68 -7.49
N SER A 87 -20.23 26.00 -7.45
CA SER A 87 -19.51 26.97 -8.28
C SER A 87 -18.00 27.00 -8.01
N ILE A 88 -17.56 26.52 -6.84
CA ILE A 88 -16.13 26.43 -6.53
C ILE A 88 -15.42 25.42 -7.43
N PHE A 89 -16.06 24.31 -7.80
CA PHE A 89 -15.46 23.28 -8.66
C PHE A 89 -15.26 23.77 -10.10
N GLU A 90 -16.05 24.77 -10.55
CA GLU A 90 -15.86 25.41 -11.85
C GLU A 90 -14.49 26.11 -11.97
N SER A 91 -13.85 26.45 -10.84
CA SER A 91 -12.51 27.04 -10.87
C SER A 91 -11.44 26.08 -11.42
N SER A 92 -11.70 24.77 -11.41
CA SER A 92 -10.85 23.77 -12.04
C SER A 92 -10.95 23.78 -13.57
N GLY A 93 -11.85 24.58 -14.15
CA GLY A 93 -12.06 24.67 -15.61
C GLY A 93 -13.12 23.72 -16.16
N ILE A 94 -13.85 23.00 -15.30
CA ILE A 94 -14.97 22.17 -15.77
C ILE A 94 -16.10 23.04 -16.34
N PRO A 95 -16.85 22.56 -17.36
CA PRO A 95 -17.99 23.31 -17.90
C PRO A 95 -19.11 23.46 -16.87
N SER A 96 -19.68 24.66 -16.71
CA SER A 96 -20.79 24.93 -15.77
C SER A 96 -22.05 24.09 -16.00
N GLY A 97 -22.22 23.50 -17.19
CA GLY A 97 -23.32 22.58 -17.46
C GLY A 97 -23.20 21.24 -16.73
N VAL A 98 -21.99 20.84 -16.29
CA VAL A 98 -21.76 19.54 -15.64
C VAL A 98 -22.23 19.52 -14.20
N VAL A 99 -22.21 20.68 -13.52
CA VAL A 99 -22.64 20.79 -12.11
C VAL A 99 -24.16 20.69 -11.94
N MET A 100 -24.91 20.73 -13.04
CA MET A 100 -26.36 20.55 -13.06
C MET A 100 -26.72 19.22 -13.71
N THR A 101 -27.60 18.44 -13.07
CA THR A 101 -28.16 17.23 -13.69
C THR A 101 -29.33 17.57 -14.62
N PRO A 102 -29.46 16.88 -15.76
CA PRO A 102 -30.51 17.16 -16.73
C PRO A 102 -31.84 16.55 -16.25
N SER A 103 -32.94 17.28 -16.41
CA SER A 103 -34.27 16.70 -16.15
C SER A 103 -34.62 15.64 -17.20
N VAL A 104 -35.16 14.51 -16.76
CA VAL A 104 -35.67 13.46 -17.65
C VAL A 104 -37.00 13.91 -18.27
N ASN A 105 -37.08 13.91 -19.60
CA ASN A 105 -38.29 14.23 -20.36
C ASN A 105 -38.53 13.14 -21.42
N CYS A 106 -39.32 12.13 -21.07
CA CYS A 106 -39.54 10.96 -21.92
C CYS A 106 -40.31 11.32 -23.20
N THR A 107 -39.75 10.94 -24.35
CA THR A 107 -40.48 10.91 -25.63
C THR A 107 -41.40 9.69 -25.66
N GLU A 108 -40.90 8.56 -25.17
CA GLU A 108 -41.66 7.32 -25.02
C GLU A 108 -41.17 6.56 -23.78
N THR A 109 -42.09 5.92 -23.06
CA THR A 109 -41.79 5.10 -21.87
C THR A 109 -42.13 3.63 -22.15
N PHE A 110 -41.17 2.75 -21.91
CA PHE A 110 -41.28 1.31 -22.13
C PHE A 110 -41.46 0.55 -20.82
N GLN A 111 -42.35 -0.43 -20.82
CA GLN A 111 -42.67 -1.23 -19.63
C GLN A 111 -41.77 -2.48 -19.46
N SER A 112 -40.86 -2.73 -20.40
CA SER A 112 -39.95 -3.88 -20.35
C SER A 112 -38.64 -3.60 -21.06
N VAL A 113 -37.53 -4.14 -20.53
CA VAL A 113 -36.17 -3.99 -21.10
C VAL A 113 -36.09 -4.41 -22.57
N SER A 114 -36.76 -5.49 -22.97
CA SER A 114 -36.73 -5.96 -24.37
C SER A 114 -37.35 -4.94 -25.33
N LYS A 115 -38.40 -4.22 -24.93
CA LYS A 115 -39.06 -3.24 -25.79
C LYS A 115 -38.25 -1.95 -25.89
N LEU A 116 -37.60 -1.55 -24.80
CA LEU A 116 -36.65 -0.44 -24.83
C LEU A 116 -35.47 -0.77 -25.75
N GLN A 117 -34.93 -1.99 -25.64
CA GLN A 117 -33.87 -2.49 -26.50
C GLN A 117 -34.28 -2.48 -27.97
N ASP A 118 -35.44 -3.06 -28.31
CA ASP A 118 -35.97 -3.07 -29.68
C ASP A 118 -36.10 -1.63 -30.23
N ALA A 119 -36.68 -0.71 -29.45
CA ALA A 119 -36.87 0.68 -29.87
C ALA A 119 -35.54 1.45 -30.04
N ALA A 120 -34.56 1.17 -29.19
CA ALA A 120 -33.23 1.77 -29.31
C ALA A 120 -32.49 1.25 -30.56
N GLU A 121 -32.59 -0.05 -30.84
CA GLU A 121 -32.05 -0.65 -32.07
C GLU A 121 -32.71 -0.04 -33.31
N ASP A 122 -34.04 0.09 -33.32
CA ASP A 122 -34.79 0.69 -34.44
C ASP A 122 -34.33 2.13 -34.73
N LEU A 123 -34.04 2.93 -33.69
CA LEU A 123 -33.51 4.30 -33.88
C LEU A 123 -32.08 4.30 -34.42
N VAL A 124 -31.22 3.39 -33.96
CA VAL A 124 -29.86 3.24 -34.49
C VAL A 124 -29.88 2.77 -35.95
N ASP A 125 -30.75 1.83 -36.29
CA ASP A 125 -30.95 1.34 -37.66
C ASP A 125 -31.48 2.45 -38.57
N ALA A 126 -32.39 3.30 -38.07
CA ALA A 126 -32.89 4.45 -38.81
C ALA A 126 -31.79 5.46 -39.20
N LEU A 127 -30.69 5.54 -38.44
CA LEU A 127 -29.57 6.43 -38.76
C LEU A 127 -28.75 5.96 -39.97
N LYS A 128 -28.82 4.67 -40.36
CA LYS A 128 -28.07 4.10 -41.48
C LYS A 128 -28.54 4.60 -42.85
N ASP A 129 -29.75 5.11 -42.94
CA ASP A 129 -30.33 5.67 -44.17
C ASP A 129 -30.50 7.18 -44.01
N GLU A 130 -29.75 7.98 -44.77
CA GLU A 130 -29.76 9.45 -44.71
C GLU A 130 -31.17 10.06 -44.86
N ASP A 131 -32.05 9.43 -45.64
CA ASP A 131 -33.38 9.93 -45.96
C ASP A 131 -34.49 9.42 -45.01
N ASN A 132 -34.15 8.57 -44.03
CA ASN A 132 -35.16 8.02 -43.13
C ASN A 132 -35.76 9.07 -42.20
N THR A 133 -37.07 9.27 -42.30
CA THR A 133 -37.83 10.26 -41.52
C THR A 133 -38.05 9.87 -40.05
N THR A 134 -37.77 8.62 -39.64
CA THR A 134 -37.97 8.14 -38.26
C THR A 134 -36.71 8.28 -37.39
N LYS A 135 -35.67 8.95 -37.89
CA LYS A 135 -34.45 9.21 -37.13
C LYS A 135 -34.73 9.94 -35.82
N PRO A 136 -33.94 9.66 -34.78
CA PRO A 136 -34.02 10.43 -33.55
C PRO A 136 -33.68 11.90 -33.82
N THR A 137 -34.40 12.78 -33.13
CA THR A 137 -33.99 14.18 -33.00
C THR A 137 -33.12 14.32 -31.75
N ALA A 138 -32.38 15.42 -31.61
CA ALA A 138 -31.53 15.67 -30.44
C ALA A 138 -32.28 15.65 -29.08
N ASN A 139 -33.62 15.75 -29.08
CA ASN A 139 -34.45 15.70 -27.87
C ASN A 139 -35.12 14.34 -27.65
N THR A 140 -34.94 13.37 -28.55
CA THR A 140 -35.50 12.03 -28.41
C THR A 140 -34.93 11.37 -27.16
N THR A 141 -35.83 10.99 -26.24
CA THR A 141 -35.50 10.33 -24.98
C THR A 141 -36.37 9.09 -24.82
N LEU A 142 -35.76 7.91 -24.86
CA LEU A 142 -36.43 6.65 -24.56
C LEU A 142 -36.30 6.34 -23.07
N CYS A 143 -37.41 6.06 -22.40
CA CYS A 143 -37.41 5.83 -20.95
C CYS A 143 -37.78 4.38 -20.61
N LEU A 144 -37.11 3.80 -19.62
CA LEU A 144 -37.60 2.59 -18.94
C LEU A 144 -38.50 2.99 -17.78
N ALA A 145 -39.71 2.42 -17.71
CA ALA A 145 -40.63 2.64 -16.60
C ALA A 145 -40.03 2.18 -15.26
N ASP A 146 -40.64 2.64 -14.16
CA ASP A 146 -40.27 2.22 -12.81
C ASP A 146 -40.46 0.70 -12.67
N GLY A 147 -39.44 0.01 -12.14
CA GLY A 147 -39.48 -1.43 -11.97
C GLY A 147 -38.15 -2.05 -11.62
N THR A 148 -38.23 -3.31 -11.18
CA THR A 148 -37.06 -4.19 -11.06
C THR A 148 -37.09 -5.19 -12.20
N TYR A 149 -35.98 -5.30 -12.92
CA TYR A 149 -35.81 -6.09 -14.13
C TYR A 149 -34.66 -7.07 -13.93
N ASP A 150 -34.91 -8.35 -14.18
CA ASP A 150 -33.96 -9.46 -13.99
C ASP A 150 -33.53 -10.10 -15.32
N LYS A 151 -33.87 -9.45 -16.44
CA LYS A 151 -33.56 -9.89 -17.79
C LYS A 151 -32.36 -9.14 -18.35
N ASP A 152 -31.75 -9.75 -19.35
CA ASP A 152 -30.64 -9.15 -20.08
C ASP A 152 -31.09 -7.87 -20.80
N LEU A 153 -30.17 -6.91 -20.90
CA LEU A 153 -30.33 -5.66 -21.63
C LEU A 153 -29.06 -5.34 -22.41
N GLU A 154 -29.16 -5.42 -23.74
CA GLU A 154 -28.15 -4.87 -24.64
C GLU A 154 -28.69 -3.58 -25.24
N LEU A 155 -28.11 -2.44 -24.85
CA LEU A 155 -28.59 -1.12 -25.23
C LEU A 155 -27.60 -0.42 -26.17
N LYS A 156 -28.07 -0.05 -27.36
CA LYS A 156 -27.32 0.77 -28.31
C LYS A 156 -27.90 2.18 -28.37
N ILE A 157 -27.05 3.19 -28.19
CA ILE A 157 -27.47 4.61 -28.15
C ILE A 157 -26.61 5.38 -29.16
N SER A 158 -27.21 6.11 -30.11
CA SER A 158 -26.44 6.98 -31.02
C SER A 158 -27.24 8.22 -31.41
N GLY A 159 -26.84 9.40 -30.95
CA GLY A 159 -27.53 10.66 -31.24
C GLY A 159 -28.85 10.90 -30.48
N PHE A 160 -29.13 10.12 -29.43
CA PHE A 160 -30.34 10.25 -28.59
C PHE A 160 -30.09 9.85 -27.13
N LYS A 161 -31.12 9.97 -26.30
CA LYS A 161 -31.03 9.74 -24.85
C LYS A 161 -31.79 8.50 -24.43
N VAL A 162 -31.23 7.77 -23.47
CA VAL A 162 -31.93 6.70 -22.75
C VAL A 162 -31.89 6.99 -21.25
N ALA A 163 -33.03 6.93 -20.59
CA ALA A 163 -33.16 7.26 -19.16
C ALA A 163 -34.07 6.29 -18.42
N ALA A 164 -33.96 6.23 -17.09
CA ALA A 164 -35.07 5.80 -16.24
C ALA A 164 -36.17 6.86 -16.26
N GLU A 165 -37.45 6.47 -16.33
CA GLU A 165 -38.59 7.40 -16.29
C GLU A 165 -38.53 8.30 -15.05
N HIS A 166 -38.33 7.69 -13.88
CA HIS A 166 -37.90 8.37 -12.67
C HIS A 166 -36.50 7.86 -12.28
N PRO A 167 -35.48 8.73 -12.22
CA PRO A 167 -34.13 8.35 -11.82
C PRO A 167 -34.10 7.54 -10.51
N GLY A 168 -33.36 6.43 -10.53
CA GLY A 168 -33.25 5.51 -9.41
C GLY A 168 -34.33 4.43 -9.35
N GLN A 169 -35.39 4.50 -10.18
CA GLN A 169 -36.52 3.57 -10.14
C GLN A 169 -36.51 2.50 -11.23
N ALA A 170 -35.63 2.61 -12.23
CA ALA A 170 -35.35 1.52 -13.18
C ALA A 170 -34.14 0.69 -12.69
N ILE A 171 -34.42 -0.43 -12.04
CA ILE A 171 -33.42 -1.27 -11.36
C ILE A 171 -33.19 -2.54 -12.18
N LEU A 172 -31.99 -2.74 -12.70
CA LEU A 172 -31.58 -4.00 -13.32
C LEU A 172 -30.82 -4.84 -12.32
N LYS A 173 -31.19 -6.12 -12.20
CA LYS A 173 -30.66 -7.03 -11.18
C LYS A 173 -30.30 -8.40 -11.72
N GLY A 174 -29.02 -8.77 -11.66
CA GLY A 174 -28.54 -10.12 -11.96
C GLY A 174 -28.45 -10.52 -13.45
N GLY A 175 -29.25 -9.91 -14.33
CA GLY A 175 -29.18 -10.11 -15.79
C GLY A 175 -27.89 -9.55 -16.40
N GLU A 176 -27.57 -9.98 -17.62
CA GLU A 176 -26.46 -9.45 -18.41
C GLU A 176 -26.80 -8.05 -18.94
N VAL A 177 -25.91 -7.08 -18.74
CA VAL A 177 -26.12 -5.71 -19.20
C VAL A 177 -24.92 -5.24 -20.01
N SER A 178 -25.20 -4.63 -21.16
CA SER A 178 -24.22 -3.96 -22.00
C SER A 178 -24.83 -2.67 -22.56
N VAL A 179 -24.13 -1.55 -22.40
CA VAL A 179 -24.53 -0.25 -22.95
C VAL A 179 -23.43 0.24 -23.88
N ALA A 180 -23.75 0.37 -25.16
CA ALA A 180 -22.85 0.86 -26.20
C ALA A 180 -23.36 2.19 -26.76
N MET A 181 -22.54 3.25 -26.65
CA MET A 181 -22.93 4.61 -27.04
C MET A 181 -22.06 5.13 -28.20
N GLY A 182 -22.68 5.73 -29.20
CA GLY A 182 -22.07 6.38 -30.37
C GLY A 182 -22.69 7.75 -30.61
N GLY A 183 -22.34 8.39 -31.72
CA GLY A 183 -22.92 9.65 -32.19
C GLY A 183 -22.60 10.86 -31.30
N GLU A 184 -23.23 12.00 -31.62
CA GLU A 184 -23.08 13.22 -30.84
C GLU A 184 -24.18 13.36 -29.79
N LYS A 185 -23.84 13.81 -28.58
CA LYS A 185 -24.79 14.16 -27.50
C LYS A 185 -25.68 13.01 -27.03
N SER A 186 -25.23 11.78 -27.19
CA SER A 186 -25.89 10.62 -26.61
C SER A 186 -25.84 10.68 -25.08
N GLN A 187 -26.89 10.18 -24.43
CA GLN A 187 -27.01 10.25 -22.97
C GLN A 187 -27.57 8.96 -22.38
N PHE A 188 -26.98 8.53 -21.26
CA PHE A 188 -27.49 7.44 -20.43
C PHE A 188 -27.69 7.93 -18.98
N GLN A 189 -28.92 7.83 -18.45
CA GLN A 189 -29.28 8.49 -17.19
C GLN A 189 -30.14 7.66 -16.24
N GLY A 190 -29.82 7.70 -14.94
CA GLY A 190 -30.80 7.40 -13.88
C GLY A 190 -31.03 5.91 -13.57
N PHE A 191 -30.25 5.00 -14.14
CA PHE A 191 -30.40 3.56 -13.93
C PHE A 191 -29.68 3.07 -12.66
N VAL A 192 -30.23 2.05 -12.00
CA VAL A 192 -29.54 1.29 -10.95
C VAL A 192 -29.22 -0.10 -11.49
N LEU A 193 -27.93 -0.44 -11.57
CA LEU A 193 -27.40 -1.71 -12.06
C LEU A 193 -26.81 -2.47 -10.86
N ASP A 194 -27.60 -3.36 -10.25
CA ASP A 194 -27.25 -4.07 -9.00
C ASP A 194 -26.99 -5.56 -9.26
N GLY A 195 -25.74 -6.00 -9.08
CA GLY A 195 -25.37 -7.40 -9.29
C GLY A 195 -25.49 -7.87 -10.73
N VAL A 196 -25.59 -6.95 -11.70
CA VAL A 196 -25.68 -7.25 -13.13
C VAL A 196 -24.40 -7.92 -13.62
N LYS A 197 -24.52 -8.73 -14.67
CA LYS A 197 -23.37 -9.33 -15.34
C LYS A 197 -22.88 -8.47 -16.49
N PHE A 198 -21.59 -8.52 -16.78
CA PHE A 198 -21.00 -7.86 -17.96
C PHE A 198 -19.78 -8.64 -18.47
N ASP A 199 -19.51 -8.55 -19.77
CA ASP A 199 -18.32 -9.14 -20.39
C ASP A 199 -17.11 -8.19 -20.21
N SER A 200 -16.59 -7.61 -21.29
CA SER A 200 -15.37 -6.78 -21.28
C SER A 200 -15.62 -5.34 -20.83
N ALA A 201 -16.84 -4.81 -21.01
CA ALA A 201 -17.26 -3.50 -20.52
C ALA A 201 -18.77 -3.48 -20.24
N LEU A 202 -19.19 -2.92 -19.10
CA LEU A 202 -20.61 -2.70 -18.80
C LEU A 202 -21.19 -1.51 -19.58
N ILE A 203 -20.46 -0.39 -19.61
CA ILE A 203 -20.80 0.81 -20.39
C ILE A 203 -19.59 1.17 -21.24
N ASN A 204 -19.80 1.41 -22.54
CA ASN A 204 -18.75 1.91 -23.42
C ASN A 204 -19.28 3.06 -24.30
N THR A 205 -18.45 4.08 -24.52
CA THR A 205 -18.80 5.20 -25.42
C THR A 205 -18.30 4.94 -26.85
N ARG A 206 -18.37 3.68 -27.28
CA ARG A 206 -18.04 3.24 -28.63
C ARG A 206 -19.03 2.19 -29.12
N LEU A 207 -20.04 2.64 -29.87
CA LEU A 207 -21.01 1.75 -30.51
C LEU A 207 -20.36 0.84 -31.58
N SER A 208 -19.43 1.37 -32.36
CA SER A 208 -18.63 0.60 -33.32
C SER A 208 -17.27 1.25 -33.56
N SER A 209 -16.38 0.63 -34.34
CA SER A 209 -15.09 1.25 -34.68
C SER A 209 -15.21 2.56 -35.46
N SER A 210 -16.35 2.80 -36.12
CA SER A 210 -16.65 4.01 -36.89
C SER A 210 -17.70 4.91 -36.23
N ASP A 211 -18.27 4.49 -35.10
CA ASP A 211 -19.29 5.25 -34.37
C ASP A 211 -18.88 5.37 -32.90
N ILE A 212 -18.24 6.50 -32.60
CA ILE A 212 -17.71 6.85 -31.28
C ILE A 212 -18.50 8.02 -30.73
N CYS A 213 -18.82 7.96 -29.45
CA CYS A 213 -19.56 9.01 -28.78
C CYS A 213 -18.74 10.31 -28.70
N GLN A 214 -19.37 11.43 -29.02
CA GLN A 214 -18.81 12.78 -28.88
C GLN A 214 -19.78 13.65 -28.07
N ASP A 215 -19.27 14.46 -27.14
CA ASP A 215 -20.07 15.33 -26.25
C ASP A 215 -21.20 14.58 -25.51
N CYS A 216 -20.93 13.33 -25.13
CA CYS A 216 -21.92 12.44 -24.51
C CYS A 216 -22.00 12.63 -23.00
N ARG A 217 -23.06 12.09 -22.36
CA ARG A 217 -23.22 12.19 -20.90
C ARG A 217 -23.71 10.88 -20.27
N ILE A 218 -23.01 10.42 -19.25
CA ILE A 218 -23.40 9.32 -18.37
C ILE A 218 -23.58 9.91 -16.97
N THR A 219 -24.83 9.98 -16.52
CA THR A 219 -25.16 10.70 -15.28
C THR A 219 -26.21 10.01 -14.42
N GLU A 220 -26.07 10.12 -13.10
CA GLU A 220 -27.00 9.53 -12.14
C GLU A 220 -27.18 8.01 -12.29
N VAL A 221 -26.15 7.30 -12.72
CA VAL A 221 -26.15 5.83 -12.83
C VAL A 221 -25.49 5.23 -11.58
N SER A 222 -26.13 4.24 -10.97
CA SER A 222 -25.58 3.50 -9.83
C SER A 222 -25.21 2.08 -10.25
N VAL A 223 -23.91 1.78 -10.36
CA VAL A 223 -23.38 0.44 -10.62
C VAL A 223 -22.89 -0.18 -9.32
N LEU A 224 -23.57 -1.22 -8.86
CA LEU A 224 -23.36 -1.88 -7.57
C LEU A 224 -23.05 -3.35 -7.77
N ASN A 225 -21.92 -3.82 -7.26
CA ASN A 225 -21.55 -5.25 -7.23
C ASN A 225 -21.67 -5.96 -8.59
N ALA A 226 -21.41 -5.24 -9.70
CA ALA A 226 -21.46 -5.82 -11.03
C ALA A 226 -20.44 -6.97 -11.15
N VAL A 227 -20.89 -8.08 -11.73
CA VAL A 227 -20.13 -9.33 -11.83
C VAL A 227 -19.61 -9.46 -13.25
N GLY A 228 -18.28 -9.48 -13.43
CA GLY A 228 -17.77 -9.74 -14.77
C GLY A 228 -17.79 -11.23 -15.09
N GLU A 229 -18.07 -11.55 -16.36
CA GLU A 229 -18.07 -12.93 -16.86
C GLU A 229 -16.67 -13.48 -17.11
N ASN A 230 -15.68 -12.58 -17.24
CA ASN A 230 -14.26 -12.91 -17.29
C ASN A 230 -13.55 -12.46 -16.00
N ASP A 231 -12.28 -12.84 -15.86
CA ASP A 231 -11.39 -12.35 -14.80
C ASP A 231 -10.88 -10.91 -15.05
N TYR A 232 -11.31 -10.26 -16.14
CA TYR A 232 -10.99 -8.88 -16.51
C TYR A 232 -12.19 -8.14 -17.13
N GLY A 233 -12.22 -6.81 -16.99
CA GLY A 233 -13.24 -5.96 -17.62
C GLY A 233 -13.34 -4.59 -16.97
N ASN A 234 -13.99 -3.62 -17.61
CA ASN A 234 -14.21 -2.28 -17.05
C ASN A 234 -15.70 -2.04 -16.77
N LEU A 235 -16.05 -1.24 -15.76
CA LEU A 235 -17.44 -0.78 -15.62
C LEU A 235 -17.74 0.27 -16.69
N VAL A 236 -16.80 1.18 -16.96
CA VAL A 236 -16.94 2.19 -18.02
C VAL A 236 -15.67 2.29 -18.86
N LYS A 237 -15.80 2.16 -20.18
CA LYS A 237 -14.76 2.54 -21.15
C LYS A 237 -15.19 3.81 -21.88
N VAL A 238 -14.47 4.90 -21.68
CA VAL A 238 -14.72 6.17 -22.35
C VAL A 238 -13.76 6.33 -23.52
N TYR A 239 -14.31 6.43 -24.73
CA TYR A 239 -13.68 6.83 -25.99
C TYR A 239 -14.20 8.22 -26.39
N GLY A 240 -13.56 8.84 -27.39
CA GLY A 240 -14.01 10.10 -27.98
C GLY A 240 -13.78 11.35 -27.12
N GLY A 241 -14.34 12.48 -27.57
CA GLY A 241 -14.16 13.79 -26.96
C GLY A 241 -15.36 14.26 -26.15
N GLY A 242 -15.12 15.03 -25.09
CA GLY A 242 -16.16 15.86 -24.46
C GLY A 242 -17.20 15.11 -23.62
N THR A 243 -16.96 13.84 -23.28
CA THR A 243 -17.92 13.08 -22.47
C THR A 243 -17.95 13.60 -21.02
N TRP A 244 -19.14 13.77 -20.46
CA TRP A 244 -19.36 13.99 -19.03
C TRP A 244 -19.74 12.68 -18.35
N LEU A 245 -18.95 12.27 -17.36
CA LEU A 245 -19.20 11.15 -16.48
C LEU A 245 -19.43 11.72 -15.08
N ASP A 246 -20.67 11.98 -14.71
CA ASP A 246 -20.99 12.80 -13.53
C ASP A 246 -22.09 12.24 -12.62
N HIS A 247 -21.99 12.48 -11.31
CA HIS A 247 -23.01 12.07 -10.32
C HIS A 247 -23.34 10.57 -10.33
N ASN A 248 -22.37 9.71 -10.64
CA ASN A 248 -22.56 8.25 -10.66
C ASN A 248 -22.04 7.58 -9.38
N ILE A 249 -22.44 6.34 -9.17
CA ILE A 249 -21.86 5.43 -8.18
C ILE A 249 -21.25 4.24 -8.92
N PHE A 250 -19.99 3.93 -8.63
CA PHE A 250 -19.30 2.73 -9.10
C PHE A 250 -18.76 2.00 -7.88
N SER A 251 -19.33 0.84 -7.54
CA SER A 251 -18.94 0.12 -6.34
C SER A 251 -18.91 -1.40 -6.49
N GLY A 252 -17.97 -2.06 -5.80
CA GLY A 252 -17.98 -3.51 -5.61
C GLY A 252 -17.38 -4.32 -6.77
N LYS A 253 -16.63 -3.70 -7.68
CA LYS A 253 -15.94 -4.43 -8.76
C LYS A 253 -14.79 -5.25 -8.19
N THR A 254 -14.74 -6.56 -8.45
CA THR A 254 -13.72 -7.48 -7.91
C THR A 254 -12.69 -7.99 -8.92
N ILE A 255 -13.03 -8.02 -10.21
CA ILE A 255 -12.16 -8.57 -11.29
C ILE A 255 -11.12 -7.56 -11.82
N LYS A 256 -10.12 -8.00 -12.58
CA LYS A 256 -9.01 -7.16 -13.11
C LYS A 256 -9.48 -6.05 -14.08
N ASN A 257 -8.60 -5.09 -14.38
CA ASN A 257 -8.77 -3.81 -15.10
C ASN A 257 -9.40 -2.70 -14.24
N PRO A 258 -9.16 -1.41 -14.54
CA PRO A 258 -9.69 -0.30 -13.77
C PRO A 258 -11.22 -0.29 -13.75
N MET A 259 -11.85 0.33 -12.74
CA MET A 259 -13.31 0.49 -12.75
C MET A 259 -13.74 1.37 -13.93
N VAL A 260 -13.05 2.48 -14.15
CA VAL A 260 -13.23 3.38 -15.29
C VAL A 260 -11.93 3.58 -16.06
N SER A 261 -11.98 3.45 -17.38
CA SER A 261 -10.85 3.69 -18.26
C SER A 261 -11.18 4.78 -19.27
N LEU A 262 -10.36 5.85 -19.31
CA LEU A 262 -10.33 6.79 -20.42
C LEU A 262 -9.38 6.22 -21.48
N VAL A 263 -9.94 5.73 -22.57
CA VAL A 263 -9.25 4.86 -23.51
C VAL A 263 -8.44 5.67 -24.50
N ARG A 264 -7.13 5.41 -24.54
CA ARG A 264 -6.18 6.05 -25.45
C ARG A 264 -5.25 5.02 -26.09
N GLU A 265 -5.80 3.85 -26.44
CA GLU A 265 -5.06 2.74 -27.07
C GLU A 265 -4.38 3.19 -28.38
N ASP A 266 -3.21 2.61 -28.68
CA ASP A 266 -2.53 2.80 -29.96
C ASP A 266 -3.39 2.25 -31.12
N GLY A 267 -3.33 2.89 -32.27
CA GLY A 267 -4.19 2.60 -33.43
C GLY A 267 -5.55 3.29 -33.43
N LEU A 268 -5.96 3.96 -32.34
CA LEU A 268 -7.08 4.91 -32.37
C LEU A 268 -6.64 6.24 -32.98
N THR A 269 -7.52 6.90 -33.74
CA THR A 269 -7.26 8.28 -34.18
C THR A 269 -7.32 9.23 -32.98
N PRO A 270 -6.66 10.39 -33.03
CA PRO A 270 -6.71 11.38 -31.94
C PRO A 270 -8.14 11.74 -31.51
N GLU A 271 -9.09 11.84 -32.44
CA GLU A 271 -10.49 12.16 -32.18
C GLU A 271 -11.25 11.01 -31.49
N HIS A 272 -10.80 9.77 -31.69
CA HIS A 272 -11.37 8.56 -31.11
C HIS A 272 -10.81 8.23 -29.73
N ARG A 273 -9.63 8.77 -29.40
CA ARG A 273 -9.04 8.67 -28.06
C ARG A 273 -9.84 9.55 -27.09
N ALA A 274 -9.92 9.11 -25.84
CA ALA A 274 -10.54 9.87 -24.77
C ALA A 274 -9.83 11.21 -24.57
N HIS A 275 -10.53 12.33 -24.73
CA HIS A 275 -10.01 13.68 -24.51
C HIS A 275 -11.11 14.64 -24.05
N LYS A 276 -10.77 15.66 -23.26
CA LYS A 276 -11.71 16.64 -22.69
C LYS A 276 -12.85 15.98 -21.90
N ILE A 277 -12.53 14.87 -21.24
CA ILE A 277 -13.52 14.13 -20.44
C ILE A 277 -13.67 14.83 -19.09
N VAL A 278 -14.90 14.96 -18.61
CA VAL A 278 -15.19 15.52 -17.30
C VAL A 278 -15.71 14.42 -16.39
N VAL A 279 -14.95 14.06 -15.36
CA VAL A 279 -15.30 13.09 -14.34
C VAL A 279 -15.62 13.86 -13.06
N TYR A 280 -16.90 13.98 -12.72
CA TYR A 280 -17.37 14.94 -11.72
C TYR A 280 -18.33 14.34 -10.68
N LYS A 281 -18.09 14.57 -9.38
CA LYS A 281 -18.99 14.17 -8.28
C LYS A 281 -19.41 12.69 -8.31
N ASN A 282 -18.55 11.80 -8.80
CA ASN A 282 -18.79 10.37 -8.74
C ASN A 282 -18.32 9.79 -7.42
N TYR A 283 -18.96 8.70 -7.01
CA TYR A 283 -18.52 7.86 -5.89
C TYR A 283 -17.89 6.58 -6.43
N PHE A 284 -16.57 6.43 -6.26
CA PHE A 284 -15.82 5.21 -6.55
C PHE A 284 -15.53 4.50 -5.25
N ALA A 285 -16.01 3.26 -5.08
CA ALA A 285 -15.83 2.61 -3.79
C ALA A 285 -15.73 1.09 -3.80
N ASN A 286 -15.21 0.56 -2.69
CA ASN A 286 -15.23 -0.86 -2.35
C ASN A 286 -14.60 -1.71 -3.46
N ARG A 287 -13.37 -1.34 -3.84
CA ARG A 287 -12.54 -2.04 -4.82
C ARG A 287 -11.54 -2.88 -4.03
N PRO A 288 -11.83 -4.16 -3.73
CA PRO A 288 -11.02 -4.93 -2.81
C PRO A 288 -9.74 -5.44 -3.48
N PRO A 289 -8.76 -5.92 -2.70
CA PRO A 289 -7.62 -6.66 -3.22
C PRO A 289 -8.03 -7.87 -4.08
N ALA A 290 -7.15 -8.21 -5.02
CA ALA A 290 -7.29 -9.37 -5.90
C ALA A 290 -7.27 -10.71 -5.14
N ASP A 291 -7.73 -11.77 -5.80
CA ASP A 291 -7.61 -13.17 -5.35
C ASP A 291 -8.18 -13.47 -3.94
N GLY A 292 -9.13 -12.65 -3.47
CA GLY A 292 -9.71 -12.82 -2.13
C GLY A 292 -8.81 -12.38 -0.98
N LYS A 293 -7.71 -11.67 -1.24
CA LYS A 293 -6.81 -11.15 -0.20
C LYS A 293 -7.49 -10.05 0.64
N ILE A 294 -6.99 -9.87 1.87
CA ILE A 294 -7.37 -8.75 2.76
C ILE A 294 -6.55 -7.49 2.46
N TYR A 295 -5.26 -7.67 2.17
CA TYR A 295 -4.33 -6.62 1.80
C TYR A 295 -3.72 -6.95 0.45
N ALA A 296 -3.63 -5.95 -0.43
CA ALA A 296 -2.97 -6.10 -1.72
C ALA A 296 -1.44 -6.14 -1.54
N GLY A 297 -0.78 -6.95 -2.37
CA GLY A 297 0.67 -7.05 -2.46
C GLY A 297 1.23 -6.15 -3.56
N SER A 298 2.56 -6.04 -3.62
CA SER A 298 3.26 -5.25 -4.64
C SER A 298 3.14 -5.78 -6.06
N SER A 299 2.67 -7.02 -6.24
CA SER A 299 2.43 -7.64 -7.54
C SER A 299 1.01 -7.41 -8.08
N ASP A 300 0.10 -6.91 -7.24
CA ASP A 300 -1.28 -6.63 -7.66
C ASP A 300 -1.29 -5.37 -8.52
N ASN A 301 -1.85 -5.46 -9.73
CA ASN A 301 -1.78 -4.44 -10.77
C ASN A 301 -3.02 -4.50 -11.69
N ASP A 302 -3.39 -3.37 -12.29
CA ASP A 302 -4.61 -3.15 -13.08
C ASP A 302 -5.88 -3.28 -12.21
N TYR A 303 -5.87 -2.71 -11.01
CA TYR A 303 -7.05 -2.68 -10.13
C TYR A 303 -7.48 -1.25 -9.73
N GLU A 304 -7.06 -0.24 -10.50
CA GLU A 304 -7.31 1.18 -10.23
C GLU A 304 -8.82 1.50 -10.16
N ALA A 305 -9.18 2.57 -9.45
CA ALA A 305 -10.54 3.11 -9.57
C ALA A 305 -10.71 3.75 -10.95
N ILE A 306 -9.76 4.58 -11.35
CA ILE A 306 -9.77 5.24 -12.65
C ILE A 306 -8.37 5.27 -13.28
N ARG A 307 -8.32 5.04 -14.59
CA ARG A 307 -7.13 5.20 -15.42
C ARG A 307 -7.39 6.18 -16.56
N THR A 308 -6.58 7.21 -16.71
CA THR A 308 -6.82 8.32 -17.67
C THR A 308 -6.03 8.21 -18.99
N GLY A 309 -5.57 7.02 -19.36
CA GLY A 309 -4.79 6.79 -20.56
C GLY A 309 -3.96 5.51 -20.46
N LEU A 310 -2.92 5.40 -21.29
CA LEU A 310 -2.02 4.25 -21.35
C LEU A 310 -0.58 4.72 -21.60
N SER A 311 0.38 3.83 -21.39
CA SER A 311 1.82 4.11 -21.58
C SER A 311 2.21 4.45 -23.00
N GLU A 312 1.44 4.08 -24.03
CA GLU A 312 1.82 4.25 -25.44
C GLU A 312 1.46 5.62 -26.01
N THR A 313 0.52 6.35 -25.37
CA THR A 313 -0.02 7.63 -25.84
C THR A 313 0.02 8.71 -24.78
N HIS A 314 0.82 8.51 -23.73
CA HIS A 314 0.83 9.36 -22.55
C HIS A 314 1.32 10.78 -22.80
N GLY A 315 2.23 10.98 -23.75
CA GLY A 315 2.75 12.31 -24.12
C GLY A 315 1.77 13.15 -24.94
N GLU A 316 0.62 12.59 -25.32
CA GLU A 316 -0.43 13.34 -26.01
C GLU A 316 -1.43 13.92 -25.01
N ASP A 317 -1.91 15.12 -25.34
CA ASP A 317 -2.85 15.82 -24.48
C ASP A 317 -4.19 15.09 -24.39
N SER A 318 -4.67 14.95 -23.16
CA SER A 318 -6.05 14.53 -22.88
C SER A 318 -6.90 15.72 -22.47
N ASN A 319 -6.37 16.72 -21.77
CA ASN A 319 -7.13 17.88 -21.28
C ASN A 319 -8.40 17.48 -20.50
N SER A 320 -8.34 16.36 -19.78
CA SER A 320 -9.47 15.81 -19.03
C SER A 320 -9.44 16.26 -17.58
N PHE A 321 -10.61 16.24 -16.94
CA PHE A 321 -10.85 16.72 -15.59
C PHE A 321 -11.32 15.56 -14.72
N VAL A 322 -10.66 15.35 -13.58
CA VAL A 322 -11.11 14.46 -12.50
C VAL A 322 -11.32 15.34 -11.28
N VAL A 323 -12.56 15.82 -11.10
CA VAL A 323 -12.86 16.91 -10.17
C VAL A 323 -13.97 16.55 -9.19
N GLY A 324 -13.73 16.77 -7.89
CA GLY A 324 -14.78 16.64 -6.88
C GLY A 324 -15.32 15.22 -6.69
N ASN A 325 -14.51 14.18 -6.95
CA ASN A 325 -14.93 12.79 -6.78
C ASN A 325 -14.50 12.24 -5.42
N LEU A 326 -15.24 11.26 -4.91
CA LEU A 326 -14.89 10.52 -3.70
C LEU A 326 -14.41 9.11 -4.08
N PHE A 327 -13.21 8.76 -3.64
CA PHE A 327 -12.61 7.44 -3.73
C PHE A 327 -12.51 6.86 -2.32
N GLU A 328 -13.23 5.78 -2.03
CA GLU A 328 -13.30 5.22 -0.68
C GLU A 328 -13.15 3.70 -0.70
N ASN A 329 -12.27 3.15 0.14
CA ASN A 329 -11.97 1.72 0.15
C ASN A 329 -11.51 1.22 -1.23
N ILE A 330 -10.67 2.00 -1.91
CA ILE A 330 -9.97 1.56 -3.12
C ILE A 330 -8.71 0.83 -2.68
N GLN A 331 -8.80 -0.48 -2.53
CA GLN A 331 -7.79 -1.33 -1.89
C GLN A 331 -7.17 -2.35 -2.84
N GLY A 332 -7.51 -2.27 -4.13
CA GLY A 332 -7.12 -3.25 -5.14
C GLY A 332 -5.62 -3.27 -5.46
N GLU A 333 -4.99 -2.10 -5.54
CA GLU A 333 -3.59 -1.95 -5.95
C GLU A 333 -2.98 -0.59 -5.54
N ALA A 334 -1.74 -0.33 -5.97
CA ALA A 334 -0.93 0.82 -5.61
C ALA A 334 -1.40 2.18 -6.18
N GLU A 335 -2.21 2.19 -7.24
CA GLU A 335 -2.73 3.37 -7.93
C GLU A 335 -4.24 3.48 -7.73
N VAL A 336 -4.70 4.36 -6.83
CA VAL A 336 -6.14 4.69 -6.70
C VAL A 336 -6.62 5.39 -7.97
N ILE A 337 -5.89 6.43 -8.35
CA ILE A 337 -6.02 7.17 -9.60
C ILE A 337 -4.72 6.96 -10.36
N SER A 338 -4.80 6.43 -11.57
CA SER A 338 -3.64 6.26 -12.47
C SER A 338 -3.74 7.23 -13.64
N ASN A 339 -3.08 8.38 -13.51
CA ASN A 339 -3.00 9.35 -14.58
C ASN A 339 -1.91 8.94 -15.59
N LYS A 340 -2.31 8.76 -16.85
CA LYS A 340 -1.45 8.27 -17.95
C LYS A 340 -1.66 9.08 -19.23
N ALA A 341 -1.79 10.39 -19.11
CA ALA A 341 -1.94 11.34 -20.20
C ALA A 341 -1.55 12.77 -19.76
N SER A 342 -1.29 13.65 -20.72
CA SER A 342 -0.84 15.03 -20.47
C SER A 342 -1.98 16.04 -20.29
N HIS A 343 -1.68 17.12 -19.56
CA HIS A 343 -2.54 18.30 -19.35
C HIS A 343 -3.91 18.01 -18.71
N ASN A 344 -4.02 16.96 -17.91
CA ASN A 344 -5.20 16.71 -17.10
C ASN A 344 -5.20 17.55 -15.83
N THR A 345 -6.41 17.83 -15.33
CA THR A 345 -6.64 18.49 -14.03
C THR A 345 -7.28 17.50 -13.07
N ILE A 346 -6.63 17.25 -11.94
CA ILE A 346 -7.07 16.33 -10.89
C ILE A 346 -7.23 17.15 -9.61
N SER A 347 -8.46 17.60 -9.33
CA SER A 347 -8.69 18.66 -8.34
C SER A 347 -9.87 18.39 -7.41
N PHE A 348 -9.80 18.85 -6.17
CA PHE A 348 -10.88 18.76 -5.18
C PHE A 348 -11.40 17.33 -4.90
N ASN A 349 -10.64 16.28 -5.22
CA ASN A 349 -11.05 14.91 -4.93
C ASN A 349 -10.77 14.57 -3.47
N THR A 350 -11.50 13.59 -2.95
CA THR A 350 -11.22 13.00 -1.63
C THR A 350 -10.92 11.53 -1.78
N ILE A 351 -9.77 11.08 -1.27
CA ILE A 351 -9.36 9.67 -1.20
C ILE A 351 -9.36 9.25 0.27
N ARG A 352 -10.03 8.14 0.61
CA ARG A 352 -10.21 7.67 2.00
C ARG A 352 -9.96 6.18 2.15
N ASN A 353 -9.31 5.77 3.24
CA ASN A 353 -9.13 4.36 3.65
C ASN A 353 -8.75 3.43 2.48
N SER A 354 -7.86 3.91 1.62
CA SER A 354 -7.52 3.27 0.34
C SER A 354 -6.07 2.81 0.34
N TYR A 355 -5.80 1.74 -0.39
CA TYR A 355 -4.45 1.33 -0.71
C TYR A 355 -3.88 2.26 -1.78
N GLY A 356 -2.63 2.69 -1.60
CA GLY A 356 -1.91 3.38 -2.66
C GLY A 356 -2.19 4.87 -2.76
N SER A 357 -1.91 5.43 -3.93
CA SER A 357 -1.74 6.87 -4.14
C SER A 357 -2.59 7.41 -5.30
N LEU A 358 -2.85 8.71 -5.29
CA LEU A 358 -3.06 9.47 -6.53
C LEU A 358 -1.75 9.46 -7.30
N THR A 359 -1.71 8.80 -8.45
CA THR A 359 -0.46 8.62 -9.21
C THR A 359 -0.53 9.33 -10.55
N ASN A 360 0.36 10.30 -10.78
CA ASN A 360 0.78 10.66 -12.12
C ASN A 360 1.81 9.66 -12.61
N ARG A 361 1.34 8.62 -13.30
CA ARG A 361 2.18 7.50 -13.71
C ARG A 361 2.94 7.81 -14.99
N HIS A 362 2.27 8.50 -15.92
CA HIS A 362 2.81 8.96 -17.19
C HIS A 362 2.08 10.22 -17.67
N GLY A 363 2.72 10.97 -18.57
CA GLY A 363 2.20 12.19 -19.17
C GLY A 363 2.62 13.41 -18.37
N HIS A 364 2.83 14.53 -19.05
CA HIS A 364 3.40 15.77 -18.52
C HIS A 364 2.36 16.89 -18.39
N GLY A 365 2.70 17.99 -17.71
CA GLY A 365 1.86 19.20 -17.69
C GLY A 365 0.55 19.05 -16.89
N ASN A 366 0.43 18.02 -16.06
CA ASN A 366 -0.77 17.78 -15.26
C ASN A 366 -0.84 18.70 -14.03
N THR A 367 -2.06 19.14 -13.68
CA THR A 367 -2.35 19.94 -12.48
C THR A 367 -3.05 19.07 -11.43
N ILE A 368 -2.47 18.97 -10.24
CA ILE A 368 -2.93 18.16 -9.13
C ILE A 368 -3.08 19.07 -7.90
N GLU A 369 -4.30 19.46 -7.57
CA GLU A 369 -4.51 20.48 -6.55
C GLU A 369 -5.75 20.31 -5.68
N ASN A 370 -5.74 20.88 -4.48
CA ASN A 370 -6.89 20.91 -3.57
C ASN A 370 -7.48 19.54 -3.22
N ASN A 371 -6.70 18.45 -3.35
CA ASN A 371 -7.17 17.11 -3.02
C ASN A 371 -7.01 16.84 -1.52
N PHE A 372 -7.97 16.12 -0.94
CA PHE A 372 -7.88 15.55 0.40
C PHE A 372 -7.51 14.07 0.31
N ILE A 373 -6.40 13.65 0.90
CA ILE A 373 -5.99 12.25 0.95
C ILE A 373 -5.87 11.84 2.40
N LEU A 374 -6.80 10.99 2.84
CA LEU A 374 -6.98 10.59 4.23
C LEU A 374 -6.74 9.09 4.36
N GLY A 375 -5.62 8.71 4.96
CA GLY A 375 -5.26 7.31 5.17
C GLY A 375 -6.21 6.59 6.13
N GLU A 376 -6.78 7.31 7.10
CA GLU A 376 -7.72 6.78 8.10
C GLU A 376 -7.25 5.48 8.77
N GLY A 377 -5.94 5.43 9.07
CA GLY A 377 -5.28 4.28 9.69
C GLY A 377 -5.16 3.05 8.76
N TYR A 378 -5.37 3.19 7.45
CA TYR A 378 -5.08 2.11 6.50
C TYR A 378 -3.57 1.91 6.37
N PRO A 379 -3.02 0.73 6.70
CA PRO A 379 -1.58 0.54 6.90
C PRO A 379 -0.75 0.68 5.62
N LEU A 380 -1.39 0.62 4.46
CA LEU A 380 -0.74 0.75 3.15
C LEU A 380 -1.20 2.01 2.40
N ALA A 381 -1.78 2.99 3.10
CA ALA A 381 -2.19 4.26 2.49
C ALA A 381 -0.99 5.03 1.95
N GLY A 382 -1.16 5.63 0.78
CA GLY A 382 -0.25 6.59 0.18
C GLY A 382 -0.91 7.96 -0.01
N GLY A 383 -0.13 8.91 -0.53
CA GLY A 383 -0.55 10.26 -0.88
C GLY A 383 -0.50 10.46 -2.40
N ILE A 384 0.47 11.24 -2.87
CA ILE A 384 0.65 11.60 -4.27
C ILE A 384 1.97 11.01 -4.79
N ARG A 385 1.95 10.42 -6.00
CA ARG A 385 3.14 9.91 -6.69
C ARG A 385 3.29 10.56 -8.05
N ILE A 386 4.46 11.12 -8.32
CA ILE A 386 4.78 11.89 -9.53
C ILE A 386 5.91 11.21 -10.29
N GLY A 387 5.62 10.79 -11.52
CA GLY A 387 6.60 10.63 -12.59
C GLY A 387 6.33 11.68 -13.67
N ASP A 388 7.23 11.79 -14.66
CA ASP A 388 7.15 12.75 -15.77
C ASP A 388 7.25 14.23 -15.33
N SER A 389 7.10 15.16 -16.28
CA SER A 389 7.54 16.54 -16.16
C SER A 389 6.42 17.61 -16.13
N ASP A 390 6.78 18.86 -15.85
CA ASP A 390 5.93 20.06 -15.97
C ASP A 390 4.68 20.06 -15.08
N HIS A 391 4.69 19.30 -13.99
CA HIS A 391 3.54 19.15 -13.09
C HIS A 391 3.38 20.31 -12.11
N GLN A 392 2.13 20.59 -11.76
CA GLN A 392 1.77 21.41 -10.61
C GLN A 392 1.12 20.51 -9.55
N VAL A 393 1.66 20.51 -8.34
CA VAL A 393 1.18 19.72 -7.19
C VAL A 393 0.95 20.68 -6.03
N ASN A 394 -0.24 21.27 -5.98
CA ASN A 394 -0.48 22.46 -5.17
C ASN A 394 -1.62 22.28 -4.16
N ASN A 395 -1.46 22.81 -2.95
CA ASN A 395 -2.57 22.95 -2.01
C ASN A 395 -3.30 21.64 -1.65
N ASN A 396 -2.61 20.50 -1.71
CA ASN A 396 -3.18 19.22 -1.31
C ASN A 396 -3.01 19.01 0.20
N TYR A 397 -4.02 18.42 0.84
CA TYR A 397 -3.98 17.99 2.24
C TYR A 397 -3.84 16.47 2.30
N ILE A 398 -2.77 16.00 2.93
CA ILE A 398 -2.42 14.57 3.02
C ILE A 398 -2.21 14.22 4.48
N GLU A 399 -2.99 13.26 4.97
CA GLU A 399 -2.91 12.76 6.34
C GLU A 399 -2.82 11.25 6.34
N GLY A 400 -1.88 10.69 7.10
CA GLY A 400 -1.89 9.26 7.36
C GLY A 400 -1.29 8.42 6.22
N ALA A 401 -0.24 8.86 5.53
CA ALA A 401 0.49 7.97 4.62
C ALA A 401 1.31 6.96 5.45
N ARG A 402 1.00 5.66 5.33
CA ARG A 402 1.46 4.60 6.25
C ARG A 402 2.40 3.56 5.67
N TYR A 403 2.60 3.56 4.36
CA TYR A 403 3.39 2.51 3.72
C TYR A 403 4.89 2.64 4.06
N LEU A 404 5.35 1.93 5.10
CA LEU A 404 6.73 1.96 5.59
C LEU A 404 7.78 1.53 4.55
N SER A 405 7.55 0.39 3.88
CA SER A 405 8.53 -0.25 2.99
C SER A 405 8.29 0.13 1.52
N SER A 406 8.36 1.41 1.18
CA SER A 406 8.17 1.84 -0.20
C SER A 406 9.04 3.00 -0.64
N THR A 407 9.52 2.91 -1.87
CA THR A 407 10.07 4.01 -2.66
C THR A 407 9.03 4.61 -3.62
N HIS A 408 7.79 4.13 -3.57
CA HIS A 408 6.69 4.51 -4.46
C HIS A 408 5.45 5.00 -3.71
N HIS A 409 5.47 5.01 -2.37
CA HIS A 409 4.34 5.44 -1.53
C HIS A 409 4.84 6.31 -0.38
N GLY A 410 4.12 7.40 -0.14
CA GLY A 410 4.43 8.42 0.86
C GLY A 410 3.45 9.57 0.73
N GLY A 411 3.67 10.66 1.47
CA GLY A 411 2.90 11.90 1.34
C GLY A 411 2.98 12.44 -0.07
N ILE A 412 4.16 12.89 -0.49
CA ILE A 412 4.47 13.23 -1.89
C ILE A 412 5.74 12.51 -2.32
N VAL A 413 5.66 11.73 -3.40
CA VAL A 413 6.76 10.95 -3.96
C VAL A 413 7.11 11.49 -5.35
N LEU A 414 8.34 11.96 -5.50
CA LEU A 414 8.97 12.28 -6.78
C LEU A 414 9.82 11.08 -7.19
N LEU A 415 9.44 10.41 -8.27
CA LEU A 415 10.16 9.23 -8.73
C LEU A 415 11.43 9.61 -9.49
N GLY A 416 12.52 8.87 -9.24
CA GLY A 416 13.62 8.81 -10.19
C GLY A 416 13.18 8.15 -11.50
N SER A 417 14.03 8.23 -12.52
CA SER A 417 13.69 7.82 -13.88
C SER A 417 14.68 6.82 -14.50
N ASP A 418 14.17 6.03 -15.44
CA ASP A 418 14.97 5.08 -16.21
C ASP A 418 15.84 5.80 -17.27
N SER A 419 15.52 7.07 -17.56
CA SER A 419 16.13 7.93 -18.59
C SER A 419 16.43 9.33 -18.04
N ASP A 420 17.50 9.96 -18.52
CA ASP A 420 17.83 11.38 -18.26
C ASP A 420 17.11 12.35 -19.22
N GLN A 421 16.30 11.84 -20.15
CA GLN A 421 15.56 12.64 -21.10
C GLN A 421 14.22 13.09 -20.51
N LYS A 422 13.98 14.40 -20.54
CA LYS A 422 12.66 15.01 -20.38
C LYS A 422 11.75 14.54 -21.52
N ASP A 423 10.53 14.12 -21.20
CA ASP A 423 9.46 13.76 -22.15
C ASP A 423 9.83 12.71 -23.21
N GLY A 424 10.84 11.88 -22.95
CA GLY A 424 11.51 11.04 -23.94
C GLY A 424 10.58 10.27 -24.88
N ASN A 425 10.30 10.85 -26.05
CA ASN A 425 9.53 10.31 -27.19
C ASN A 425 8.32 9.38 -26.89
N GLY A 426 7.66 9.53 -25.74
CA GLY A 426 6.28 9.09 -25.53
C GLY A 426 5.91 7.61 -25.77
N THR A 427 6.85 6.66 -25.82
CA THR A 427 6.58 5.29 -26.33
C THR A 427 7.05 4.14 -25.43
N GLY A 428 7.65 4.45 -24.27
CA GLY A 428 8.16 3.45 -23.33
C GLY A 428 7.30 3.35 -22.06
N ASN A 429 7.17 2.14 -21.51
CA ASN A 429 6.49 1.89 -20.24
C ASN A 429 7.35 2.18 -18.98
N GLY A 430 8.59 2.66 -19.17
CA GLY A 430 9.48 3.08 -18.08
C GLY A 430 9.02 4.36 -17.37
N TYR A 431 9.81 4.84 -16.41
CA TYR A 431 9.60 6.14 -15.77
C TYR A 431 10.42 7.22 -16.48
N GLN A 432 9.73 8.26 -16.96
CA GLN A 432 10.32 9.47 -17.54
C GLN A 432 10.88 10.39 -16.44
N LEU A 433 11.82 11.26 -16.82
CA LEU A 433 12.48 12.16 -15.88
C LEU A 433 11.47 13.12 -15.24
N VAL A 434 11.43 13.10 -13.90
CA VAL A 434 10.74 14.14 -13.14
C VAL A 434 11.55 15.43 -13.25
N GLN A 435 11.01 16.37 -14.01
CA GLN A 435 11.65 17.65 -14.26
C GLN A 435 10.63 18.79 -14.34
N ASP A 436 11.00 19.99 -13.90
CA ASP A 436 10.18 21.20 -13.99
C ASP A 436 8.85 21.07 -13.21
N VAL A 437 8.88 20.35 -12.09
CA VAL A 437 7.71 20.09 -11.23
C VAL A 437 7.65 21.10 -10.09
N HIS A 438 6.48 21.70 -9.88
CA HIS A 438 6.20 22.66 -8.82
C HIS A 438 5.33 22.03 -7.74
N VAL A 439 5.81 21.99 -6.50
CA VAL A 439 5.15 21.40 -5.34
C VAL A 439 4.98 22.46 -4.28
N SER A 440 3.81 23.10 -4.23
CA SER A 440 3.61 24.27 -3.37
C SER A 440 2.42 24.17 -2.44
N HIS A 441 2.53 24.77 -1.25
CA HIS A 441 1.38 24.95 -0.34
C HIS A 441 0.68 23.64 0.07
N ASN A 442 1.35 22.49 0.01
CA ASN A 442 0.75 21.24 0.48
C ASN A 442 0.91 21.14 2.01
N THR A 443 -0.02 20.44 2.66
CA THR A 443 0.07 20.06 4.07
C THR A 443 0.12 18.55 4.16
N ILE A 444 1.23 18.00 4.67
CA ILE A 444 1.42 16.58 4.93
C ILE A 444 1.53 16.40 6.44
N VAL A 445 0.63 15.62 7.03
CA VAL A 445 0.60 15.39 8.47
C VAL A 445 0.64 13.91 8.78
N ASP A 446 1.31 13.55 9.89
CA ASP A 446 1.23 12.22 10.48
C ASP A 446 1.52 11.14 9.43
N SER A 447 2.73 11.16 8.85
CA SER A 447 3.08 10.33 7.69
C SER A 447 4.49 9.75 7.81
N VAL A 448 4.65 8.45 7.47
CA VAL A 448 5.92 7.71 7.65
C VAL A 448 7.00 8.01 6.59
N ASN A 449 6.57 8.55 5.45
CA ASN A 449 7.43 8.97 4.34
C ASN A 449 6.84 10.27 3.78
N SER A 450 7.11 11.42 4.41
CA SER A 450 6.39 12.66 4.06
C SER A 450 6.76 13.16 2.66
N PHE A 451 8.04 13.39 2.40
CA PHE A 451 8.58 13.63 1.06
C PHE A 451 9.53 12.50 0.67
N ASN A 452 9.35 11.93 -0.51
CA ASN A 452 10.36 11.09 -1.15
C ASN A 452 10.86 11.82 -2.40
N LEU A 453 12.13 12.22 -2.41
CA LEU A 453 12.70 13.08 -3.45
C LEU A 453 13.38 12.31 -4.58
N ASP A 454 13.50 10.98 -4.46
CA ASP A 454 14.18 10.13 -5.42
C ASP A 454 13.65 8.68 -5.35
N GLY A 455 12.33 8.58 -5.48
CA GLY A 455 11.60 7.34 -5.35
C GLY A 455 11.89 6.34 -6.48
N GLY A 456 11.44 5.11 -6.33
CA GLY A 456 11.55 4.08 -7.36
C GLY A 456 12.92 3.41 -7.55
N GLY A 457 13.99 3.89 -6.92
CA GLY A 457 15.31 3.27 -6.99
C GLY A 457 15.91 3.27 -8.39
N LYS A 458 15.71 4.36 -9.14
CA LYS A 458 16.06 4.47 -10.56
C LYS A 458 17.43 5.08 -10.81
N SER A 459 17.93 4.95 -12.04
CA SER A 459 19.28 5.38 -12.42
C SER A 459 19.47 6.90 -12.39
N HIS A 460 18.42 7.68 -12.63
CA HIS A 460 18.49 9.15 -12.66
C HIS A 460 17.58 9.75 -11.60
N GLN A 461 18.11 10.75 -10.89
CA GLN A 461 17.37 11.51 -9.87
C GLN A 461 16.49 12.57 -10.54
N PRO A 462 15.38 13.01 -9.91
CA PRO A 462 14.66 14.20 -10.33
C PRO A 462 15.57 15.44 -10.49
N ASN A 463 15.14 16.39 -11.30
CA ASN A 463 15.92 17.59 -11.65
C ASN A 463 15.02 18.82 -11.76
N HIS A 464 15.50 20.00 -11.38
CA HIS A 464 14.77 21.27 -11.50
C HIS A 464 13.34 21.19 -10.95
N VAL A 465 13.24 20.75 -9.70
CA VAL A 465 12.00 20.69 -8.92
C VAL A 465 11.94 21.90 -7.99
N PHE A 466 10.75 22.49 -7.85
CA PHE A 466 10.47 23.58 -6.92
C PHE A 466 9.59 23.04 -5.80
N ILE A 467 10.06 23.09 -4.56
CA ILE A 467 9.31 22.66 -3.37
C ILE A 467 9.25 23.87 -2.43
N ASP A 468 8.10 24.53 -2.40
CA ASP A 468 7.95 25.79 -1.66
C ASP A 468 6.70 25.87 -0.81
N HIS A 469 6.83 26.54 0.33
CA HIS A 469 5.69 26.87 1.21
C HIS A 469 4.83 25.67 1.62
N ASN A 470 5.41 24.47 1.76
CA ASN A 470 4.73 23.28 2.27
C ASN A 470 4.86 23.18 3.79
N ILE A 471 3.87 22.55 4.44
CA ILE A 471 3.95 22.11 5.83
C ILE A 471 4.12 20.59 5.85
N VAL A 472 5.14 20.11 6.54
CA VAL A 472 5.20 18.73 7.04
C VAL A 472 5.12 18.78 8.55
N GLU A 473 4.13 18.12 9.13
CA GLU A 473 3.91 18.08 10.58
C GLU A 473 3.80 16.64 11.09
N GLN A 474 4.34 16.36 12.28
CA GLN A 474 4.29 15.03 12.88
C GLN A 474 4.77 13.93 11.92
N ALA A 475 5.82 14.19 11.13
CA ALA A 475 6.40 13.14 10.28
C ALA A 475 6.94 12.01 11.16
N ILE A 476 6.49 10.79 10.85
CA ILE A 476 6.91 9.56 11.52
C ILE A 476 8.19 9.11 10.83
N GLY A 477 9.30 9.02 11.56
CA GLY A 477 10.62 8.85 10.95
C GLY A 477 11.07 10.08 10.15
N PRO A 478 11.69 9.89 8.97
CA PRO A 478 12.32 10.96 8.21
C PRO A 478 11.32 11.82 7.42
N VAL A 479 11.52 13.13 7.43
CA VAL A 479 10.79 14.07 6.55
C VAL A 479 11.11 13.77 5.09
N PHE A 480 12.40 13.60 4.76
CA PHE A 480 12.90 13.26 3.42
C PHE A 480 13.37 11.82 3.33
N LYS A 481 12.79 11.05 2.41
CA LYS A 481 13.16 9.66 2.13
C LYS A 481 13.86 9.51 0.79
N SER A 482 14.61 8.42 0.64
CA SER A 482 15.46 8.14 -0.52
C SER A 482 16.53 9.23 -0.73
N SER A 483 17.16 9.65 0.37
CA SER A 483 18.06 10.80 0.42
C SER A 483 19.53 10.51 0.10
N ASP A 484 19.89 9.26 -0.22
CA ASP A 484 21.29 8.82 -0.43
C ASP A 484 22.05 9.61 -1.51
N ARG A 485 21.35 10.08 -2.55
CA ARG A 485 21.94 10.91 -3.62
C ARG A 485 21.88 12.41 -3.34
N GLY A 486 21.41 12.79 -2.15
CA GLY A 486 21.23 14.19 -1.75
C GLY A 486 20.01 14.85 -2.39
N LEU A 487 20.01 16.18 -2.41
CA LEU A 487 18.94 16.96 -3.02
C LEU A 487 18.92 16.79 -4.55
N PRO A 488 17.72 16.74 -5.18
CA PRO A 488 17.57 16.82 -6.63
C PRO A 488 18.37 17.97 -7.27
N GLY A 489 19.00 17.72 -8.41
CA GLY A 489 19.84 18.71 -9.10
C GLY A 489 19.02 19.93 -9.55
N ASN A 490 19.66 21.12 -9.58
CA ASN A 490 19.05 22.40 -9.99
C ASN A 490 17.70 22.73 -9.31
N SER A 491 17.41 22.12 -8.16
CA SER A 491 16.11 22.22 -7.51
C SER A 491 16.14 23.26 -6.39
N GLU A 492 15.00 23.87 -6.14
CA GLU A 492 14.81 24.87 -5.09
C GLU A 492 13.86 24.34 -4.03
N ILE A 493 14.32 24.29 -2.78
CA ILE A 493 13.51 23.92 -1.63
C ILE A 493 13.52 25.09 -0.66
N ILE A 494 12.46 25.89 -0.65
CA ILE A 494 12.44 27.20 0.01
C ILE A 494 11.12 27.48 0.74
N GLY A 495 11.17 28.23 1.84
CA GLY A 495 9.97 28.70 2.52
C GLY A 495 9.10 27.60 3.15
N ASN A 496 9.61 26.37 3.29
CA ASN A 496 8.86 25.27 3.89
C ASN A 496 9.01 25.26 5.41
N LEU A 497 8.07 24.59 6.08
CA LEU A 497 8.11 24.30 7.51
C LEU A 497 8.04 22.78 7.71
N PHE A 498 9.09 22.22 8.31
CA PHE A 498 9.25 20.78 8.49
C PHE A 498 9.35 20.41 9.98
N SER A 499 8.49 19.51 10.42
CA SER A 499 8.46 18.92 11.76
C SER A 499 8.35 17.40 11.67
N GLY A 500 9.31 16.71 12.25
CA GLY A 500 9.39 15.25 12.19
C GLY A 500 10.42 14.67 13.15
N GLN A 501 10.43 13.34 13.26
CA GLN A 501 11.37 12.62 14.13
C GLN A 501 12.80 12.70 13.59
N GLN A 502 12.98 12.75 12.27
CA GLN A 502 14.27 12.84 11.59
C GLN A 502 14.15 13.75 10.35
N VAL A 503 15.25 14.41 9.96
CA VAL A 503 15.26 15.22 8.74
C VAL A 503 15.25 14.34 7.50
N ALA A 504 16.11 13.33 7.44
CA ALA A 504 16.25 12.45 6.29
C ALA A 504 16.62 11.02 6.70
N ASP A 505 16.43 10.05 5.79
CA ASP A 505 16.77 8.64 6.00
C ASP A 505 18.27 8.31 5.82
N SER A 506 19.08 9.28 5.39
CA SER A 506 20.54 9.17 5.35
C SER A 506 21.24 10.53 5.46
N ASP A 507 22.57 10.52 5.53
CA ASP A 507 23.42 11.71 5.62
C ASP A 507 23.49 12.52 4.30
N GLY A 508 22.82 12.07 3.23
CA GLY A 508 22.81 12.76 1.94
C GLY A 508 22.06 14.09 1.95
N ILE A 509 21.10 14.27 2.87
CA ILE A 509 20.41 15.54 3.12
C ILE A 509 20.53 15.90 4.60
N LYS A 510 21.14 17.03 4.91
CA LYS A 510 21.28 17.52 6.29
C LYS A 510 20.44 18.76 6.51
N GLN A 511 20.02 18.96 7.76
CA GLN A 511 19.31 20.18 8.15
C GLN A 511 20.09 21.45 7.78
N SER A 512 21.42 21.43 7.92
CA SER A 512 22.30 22.55 7.56
C SER A 512 22.22 22.96 6.10
N ASP A 513 21.86 22.04 5.21
CA ASP A 513 21.80 22.28 3.77
C ASP A 513 20.54 23.08 3.40
N LEU A 514 19.49 22.99 4.23
CA LEU A 514 18.16 23.56 3.97
C LEU A 514 17.79 24.70 4.93
N ALA A 515 18.41 24.79 6.11
CA ALA A 515 17.99 25.69 7.20
C ALA A 515 18.12 27.19 6.91
N SER A 516 18.84 27.59 5.85
CA SER A 516 18.93 29.01 5.47
C SER A 516 17.67 29.52 4.73
N GLN A 517 16.88 28.61 4.16
CA GLN A 517 15.67 28.93 3.39
C GLN A 517 14.41 28.25 3.94
N ASN A 518 14.54 27.31 4.88
CA ASN A 518 13.43 26.54 5.44
C ASN A 518 13.47 26.53 6.97
N ARG A 519 12.32 26.26 7.58
CA ARG A 519 12.18 26.16 9.03
C ARG A 519 12.02 24.72 9.46
N PHE A 520 12.70 24.36 10.55
CA PHE A 520 12.65 23.02 11.16
C PHE A 520 12.08 23.15 12.57
N GLU A 521 10.78 23.39 12.65
CA GLU A 521 10.01 23.60 13.86
C GLU A 521 8.57 23.10 13.65
N SER A 522 7.83 22.81 14.72
CA SER A 522 6.41 22.44 14.61
C SER A 522 5.55 23.64 14.22
N ALA A 523 4.61 23.43 13.31
CA ALA A 523 3.53 24.34 12.97
C ALA A 523 2.45 24.37 14.06
N VAL A 524 2.52 23.48 15.06
CA VAL A 524 1.55 23.39 16.17
C VAL A 524 0.12 23.25 15.66
N LEU A 525 -0.05 22.37 14.66
CA LEU A 525 -1.37 22.04 14.12
C LEU A 525 -2.15 21.20 15.15
N ALA A 526 -3.45 21.44 15.25
CA ALA A 526 -4.34 20.65 16.09
C ALA A 526 -5.59 20.23 15.31
N ARG A 527 -6.21 19.10 15.68
CA ARG A 527 -7.47 18.67 15.06
C ARG A 527 -8.58 19.69 15.32
N GLY A 528 -9.15 20.22 14.24
CA GLY A 528 -10.34 21.05 14.25
C GLY A 528 -11.62 20.25 14.49
N VAL A 529 -12.75 20.96 14.52
CA VAL A 529 -14.09 20.34 14.67
C VAL A 529 -14.51 19.49 13.47
N ASP A 530 -13.84 19.70 12.34
CA ASP A 530 -13.95 18.97 11.08
C ASP A 530 -12.98 17.78 11.00
N HIS A 531 -12.24 17.53 12.08
CA HIS A 531 -11.23 16.47 12.22
C HIS A 531 -9.95 16.64 11.38
N LEU A 532 -9.76 17.79 10.71
CA LEU A 532 -8.53 18.11 9.99
C LEU A 532 -7.52 18.79 10.91
N PHE A 533 -6.23 18.64 10.65
CA PHE A 533 -5.18 19.39 11.33
C PHE A 533 -5.15 20.83 10.83
N ARG A 534 -5.41 21.78 11.73
CA ARG A 534 -5.55 23.22 11.46
C ARG A 534 -4.48 24.01 12.21
N PRO A 535 -3.98 25.14 11.65
CA PRO A 535 -3.20 26.10 12.42
C PRO A 535 -3.95 26.58 13.67
N THR A 536 -3.22 26.84 14.75
CA THR A 536 -3.76 27.29 16.04
C THR A 536 -3.24 28.66 16.41
N SER A 537 -3.75 29.25 17.49
CA SER A 537 -3.20 30.50 18.05
C SER A 537 -1.75 30.36 18.53
N ASN A 538 -1.25 29.13 18.68
CA ASN A 538 0.13 28.83 19.08
C ASN A 538 1.02 28.48 17.89
N SER A 539 0.47 28.41 16.67
CA SER A 539 1.28 28.23 15.46
C SER A 539 2.29 29.38 15.32
N PRO A 540 3.51 29.11 14.81
CA PRO A 540 4.44 30.17 14.46
C PRO A 540 3.86 31.04 13.34
N ASP A 541 4.52 32.16 13.03
CA ASP A 541 4.12 32.96 11.88
C ASP A 541 4.23 32.11 10.60
N LEU A 542 3.09 31.85 9.95
CA LEU A 542 3.01 31.08 8.71
C LEU A 542 2.94 31.99 7.48
N THR A 543 2.95 33.32 7.64
CA THR A 543 2.78 34.26 6.53
C THR A 543 3.98 34.26 5.58
N VAL A 544 3.69 34.30 4.28
CA VAL A 544 4.67 34.31 3.19
C VAL A 544 4.22 35.26 2.08
N ALA A 545 5.17 36.01 1.54
CA ALA A 545 4.92 36.86 0.39
C ALA A 545 5.06 36.03 -0.89
N THR A 546 4.09 36.13 -1.78
CA THR A 546 4.16 35.49 -3.09
C THR A 546 5.27 36.13 -3.94
N GLN A 547 6.37 35.41 -4.17
CA GLN A 547 7.48 35.93 -4.98
C GLN A 547 7.09 36.09 -6.46
N GLY A 548 7.62 37.14 -7.10
CA GLY A 548 7.11 37.66 -8.37
C GLY A 548 7.20 36.74 -9.59
N ASP A 549 8.13 35.78 -9.61
CA ASP A 549 8.37 34.94 -10.79
C ASP A 549 7.46 33.69 -10.87
N TYR A 550 6.83 33.29 -9.75
CA TYR A 550 6.01 32.07 -9.65
C TYR A 550 4.55 32.31 -9.25
N GLN A 551 4.09 33.57 -9.20
CA GLN A 551 2.71 33.89 -8.78
C GLN A 551 1.62 33.19 -9.60
N THR A 552 1.86 32.91 -10.87
CA THR A 552 0.89 32.24 -11.75
C THR A 552 0.73 30.74 -11.49
N LEU A 553 1.64 30.14 -10.71
CA LEU A 553 1.60 28.73 -10.31
C LEU A 553 1.04 28.52 -8.91
N ASN A 554 0.75 29.61 -8.18
CA ASN A 554 0.18 29.52 -6.85
C ASN A 554 -1.31 29.18 -6.90
N PRO A 555 -1.79 28.35 -5.95
CA PRO A 555 -3.20 28.03 -5.84
C PRO A 555 -4.02 29.29 -5.55
N ILE A 556 -5.13 29.46 -6.26
CA ILE A 556 -6.06 30.60 -6.06
C ILE A 556 -6.86 30.42 -4.78
N TYR A 557 -7.18 29.17 -4.43
CA TYR A 557 -7.98 28.81 -3.26
C TYR A 557 -7.15 27.99 -2.29
N ASP A 558 -7.44 28.14 -1.00
CA ASP A 558 -6.96 27.23 0.03
C ASP A 558 -7.81 25.95 0.06
N MET A 559 -7.48 25.03 0.98
CA MET A 559 -8.15 23.73 1.07
C MET A 559 -9.63 23.83 1.43
N ASP A 560 -10.06 24.95 2.02
CA ASP A 560 -11.46 25.24 2.35
C ASP A 560 -12.23 25.88 1.18
N GLY A 561 -11.57 26.09 0.03
CA GLY A 561 -12.15 26.79 -1.11
C GLY A 561 -12.27 28.31 -0.89
N GLN A 562 -11.50 28.85 0.06
CA GLN A 562 -11.43 30.28 0.33
C GLN A 562 -10.32 30.89 -0.51
N GLN A 563 -10.57 32.10 -1.04
CA GLN A 563 -9.58 32.74 -1.90
C GLN A 563 -8.35 33.12 -1.08
N ARG A 564 -7.17 32.70 -1.56
CA ARG A 564 -5.90 33.02 -0.92
C ARG A 564 -5.60 34.51 -1.00
N SER A 565 -5.07 35.07 0.08
CA SER A 565 -4.69 36.48 0.13
C SER A 565 -3.37 36.76 -0.60
N ALA A 566 -3.08 38.04 -0.89
CA ALA A 566 -1.82 38.40 -1.56
C ALA A 566 -0.58 38.12 -0.70
N THR A 567 -0.75 38.15 0.63
CA THR A 567 0.25 37.76 1.63
C THR A 567 -0.27 36.50 2.31
N THR A 568 -0.05 35.39 1.64
CA THR A 568 -0.67 34.09 1.98
C THR A 568 0.07 33.37 3.12
N THR A 569 -0.34 32.16 3.45
CA THR A 569 0.34 31.27 4.40
C THR A 569 0.96 30.04 3.74
N ILE A 570 1.97 29.48 4.39
CA ILE A 570 2.53 28.15 4.12
C ILE A 570 1.45 27.09 4.39
N GLY A 571 1.44 26.02 3.60
CA GLY A 571 0.54 24.88 3.74
C GLY A 571 -0.82 25.10 3.05
N ALA A 572 -1.66 24.07 3.10
CA ALA A 572 -2.90 24.01 2.34
C ALA A 572 -4.02 24.89 2.92
N ASP A 573 -3.90 25.30 4.19
CA ASP A 573 -4.88 26.10 4.93
C ASP A 573 -4.37 27.54 5.11
N GLU A 574 -5.19 28.53 4.74
CA GLU A 574 -4.99 29.93 5.10
C GLU A 574 -6.06 30.34 6.12
N PRO A 575 -5.71 30.48 7.42
CA PRO A 575 -6.69 30.82 8.45
C PRO A 575 -7.50 32.08 8.09
N ASN A 576 -8.76 31.87 7.76
CA ASN A 576 -9.67 32.90 7.31
C ASN A 576 -11.08 32.63 7.87
N ALA A 577 -11.78 33.70 8.23
CA ALA A 577 -13.11 33.64 8.85
C ALA A 577 -14.25 33.54 7.81
N SER A 578 -13.92 33.43 6.52
CA SER A 578 -14.90 33.26 5.45
C SER A 578 -15.56 31.88 5.54
N GLU A 579 -16.68 31.72 4.84
CA GLU A 579 -17.38 30.43 4.78
C GLU A 579 -16.50 29.37 4.10
N ILE A 580 -16.36 28.21 4.75
CA ILE A 580 -15.74 27.01 4.19
C ILE A 580 -16.65 26.46 3.09
N LYS A 581 -16.17 26.43 1.86
CA LYS A 581 -16.91 25.96 0.67
C LYS A 581 -16.53 24.53 0.27
N VAL A 582 -15.34 24.10 0.65
CA VAL A 582 -14.80 22.78 0.35
C VAL A 582 -14.45 22.09 1.66
N LYS A 583 -14.80 20.80 1.74
CA LYS A 583 -14.49 19.91 2.85
C LYS A 583 -14.15 18.53 2.27
N PRO A 584 -13.50 17.64 3.03
CA PRO A 584 -13.36 16.24 2.61
C PRO A 584 -14.73 15.64 2.28
N LEU A 585 -14.87 15.13 1.07
CA LEU A 585 -16.13 14.59 0.57
C LEU A 585 -16.50 13.31 1.33
N THR A 586 -17.79 13.16 1.54
CA THR A 586 -18.43 11.95 2.07
C THR A 586 -19.42 11.41 1.04
N PHE A 587 -19.96 10.21 1.28
CA PHE A 587 -20.98 9.62 0.41
C PHE A 587 -22.21 10.53 0.19
N ALA A 588 -22.52 11.42 1.14
CA ALA A 588 -23.63 12.36 1.00
C ALA A 588 -23.39 13.44 -0.08
N ASP A 589 -22.13 13.81 -0.30
CA ASP A 589 -21.72 14.94 -1.15
C ASP A 589 -21.52 14.55 -2.63
N VAL A 590 -21.62 13.27 -2.98
CA VAL A 590 -21.37 12.71 -4.33
C VAL A 590 -22.48 11.73 -4.76
N GLY A 591 -22.36 11.25 -6.00
CA GLY A 591 -23.32 10.33 -6.61
C GLY A 591 -24.60 11.04 -7.08
N PRO A 592 -25.68 10.30 -7.34
CA PRO A 592 -26.92 10.85 -7.84
C PRO A 592 -27.51 11.94 -6.93
N VAL A 593 -28.17 12.92 -7.55
CA VAL A 593 -28.78 14.08 -6.88
C VAL A 593 -30.31 14.09 -6.97
N SER A 594 -30.87 13.33 -7.92
CA SER A 594 -32.32 13.10 -8.06
C SER A 594 -32.80 11.94 -7.18
N TYR A 595 -31.89 11.08 -6.73
CA TYR A 595 -32.18 9.98 -5.81
C TYR A 595 -30.97 9.69 -4.91
N LYS A 596 -31.22 9.03 -3.78
CA LYS A 596 -30.18 8.47 -2.92
C LYS A 596 -30.41 6.97 -2.75
N ILE A 597 -29.32 6.22 -2.76
CA ILE A 597 -29.28 4.82 -2.36
C ILE A 597 -28.60 4.70 -1.00
N THR A 598 -28.86 3.60 -0.28
CA THR A 598 -28.04 3.23 0.87
C THR A 598 -26.57 3.14 0.46
N LYS A 599 -25.66 3.69 1.27
CA LYS A 599 -24.21 3.61 1.03
C LYS A 599 -23.80 2.14 0.79
N PRO A 600 -23.22 1.80 -0.37
CA PRO A 600 -22.77 0.45 -0.66
C PRO A 600 -21.81 -0.07 0.41
N ALA A 601 -22.07 -1.28 0.91
CA ALA A 601 -21.26 -1.87 1.95
C ALA A 601 -19.84 -2.20 1.44
N PRO A 602 -18.80 -1.95 2.24
CA PRO A 602 -17.43 -2.38 1.91
C PRO A 602 -17.30 -3.89 1.86
N ILE A 603 -16.48 -4.37 0.91
CA ILE A 603 -16.15 -5.78 0.77
C ILE A 603 -15.13 -6.20 1.84
N VAL A 604 -14.10 -5.39 2.08
CA VAL A 604 -13.15 -5.59 3.19
C VAL A 604 -13.62 -4.77 4.37
N ILE A 605 -13.84 -5.43 5.51
CA ILE A 605 -14.31 -4.82 6.75
C ILE A 605 -13.35 -5.11 7.90
N THR A 606 -13.35 -4.26 8.91
CA THR A 606 -12.59 -4.46 10.16
C THR A 606 -13.53 -4.77 11.32
N ALA A 607 -13.14 -5.69 12.19
CA ALA A 607 -13.77 -5.86 13.49
C ALA A 607 -13.70 -4.54 14.30
N PRO A 608 -14.69 -4.26 15.16
CA PRO A 608 -14.80 -2.98 15.86
C PRO A 608 -13.86 -2.92 17.07
N ILE A 609 -12.55 -2.89 16.84
CA ILE A 609 -11.55 -2.66 17.88
C ILE A 609 -11.61 -1.19 18.28
N GLU A 610 -11.96 -0.91 19.53
CA GLU A 610 -12.03 0.45 20.06
C GLU A 610 -10.62 1.00 20.32
N ASN A 611 -10.36 2.21 19.79
CA ASN A 611 -9.10 2.93 20.01
C ASN A 611 -7.87 2.07 19.64
N SER A 612 -7.92 1.50 18.44
CA SER A 612 -6.86 0.63 17.91
C SER A 612 -5.53 1.34 17.63
N ASN A 613 -5.53 2.66 17.59
CA ASN A 613 -4.36 3.52 17.40
C ASN A 613 -3.95 4.26 18.69
N PHE A 614 -4.58 3.94 19.83
CA PHE A 614 -4.21 4.45 21.15
C PHE A 614 -4.24 5.98 21.35
N GLU A 615 -4.76 6.75 20.39
CA GLU A 615 -4.89 8.22 20.46
C GLU A 615 -5.79 8.71 21.61
N LYS A 616 -6.63 7.83 22.18
CA LYS A 616 -7.50 8.12 23.32
C LYS A 616 -7.03 7.47 24.63
N GLY A 617 -5.75 7.13 24.75
CA GLY A 617 -5.21 6.46 25.94
C GLY A 617 -5.52 4.96 25.98
N LEU A 618 -5.72 4.38 27.16
CA LEU A 618 -5.90 2.93 27.35
C LEU A 618 -7.27 2.52 27.93
N ASP A 619 -8.21 3.46 28.08
CA ASP A 619 -9.46 3.23 28.82
C ASP A 619 -10.35 2.12 28.21
N SER A 620 -10.29 1.92 26.89
CA SER A 620 -11.02 0.85 26.18
C SER A 620 -10.29 -0.49 26.16
N TRP A 621 -9.14 -0.60 26.81
CA TRP A 621 -8.32 -1.80 26.89
C TRP A 621 -8.23 -2.26 28.36
N THR A 622 -8.34 -3.56 28.58
CA THR A 622 -8.55 -4.16 29.91
C THR A 622 -7.53 -5.27 30.20
N ASN A 623 -7.65 -5.93 31.36
CA ASN A 623 -6.82 -7.06 31.78
C ASN A 623 -5.31 -6.78 31.74
N ALA A 624 -4.92 -5.52 31.99
CA ALA A 624 -3.53 -5.12 32.04
C ALA A 624 -2.74 -5.95 33.08
N LYS A 625 -1.61 -6.51 32.65
CA LYS A 625 -0.58 -7.13 33.51
C LYS A 625 0.75 -6.46 33.21
N GLY A 626 1.69 -6.52 34.16
CA GLY A 626 2.94 -5.77 34.06
C GLY A 626 2.66 -4.27 33.97
N ASP A 627 3.55 -3.54 33.30
CA ASP A 627 3.42 -2.10 33.12
C ASP A 627 2.93 -1.78 31.71
N THR A 628 1.89 -0.95 31.62
CA THR A 628 1.24 -0.53 30.37
C THR A 628 1.10 0.99 30.35
N GLN A 629 1.59 1.65 29.30
CA GLN A 629 1.47 3.10 29.15
C GLN A 629 1.31 3.51 27.68
N VAL A 630 0.93 4.76 27.45
CA VAL A 630 1.04 5.38 26.12
C VAL A 630 2.28 6.26 26.06
N VAL A 631 3.03 6.15 24.97
CA VAL A 631 4.19 6.99 24.67
C VAL A 631 3.88 7.96 23.53
N THR A 632 4.58 9.09 23.49
CA THR A 632 4.40 10.15 22.48
C THR A 632 5.75 10.60 21.92
N GLY A 633 5.73 11.35 20.82
CA GLY A 633 6.94 11.97 20.26
C GLY A 633 7.81 10.97 19.51
N PRO A 634 9.15 10.98 19.65
CA PRO A 634 10.06 10.18 18.83
C PRO A 634 9.99 8.66 19.10
N HIS A 635 9.33 8.24 20.18
CA HIS A 635 9.15 6.83 20.51
C HIS A 635 7.81 6.27 20.02
N ALA A 636 6.84 7.14 19.72
CA ALA A 636 5.56 6.75 19.17
C ALA A 636 5.66 6.50 17.65
N PHE A 637 4.82 5.62 17.15
CA PHE A 637 4.58 5.43 15.72
C PHE A 637 3.78 6.62 15.19
N SER A 638 2.50 6.75 15.53
CA SER A 638 1.69 7.96 15.32
C SER A 638 1.33 8.56 16.67
N GLY A 639 1.06 9.88 16.74
CA GLY A 639 0.60 10.63 17.93
C GLY A 639 0.85 9.99 19.31
N GLN A 640 0.04 9.00 19.68
CA GLN A 640 0.25 8.09 20.81
C GLN A 640 0.39 6.61 20.39
N THR A 641 1.27 5.88 21.08
CA THR A 641 1.47 4.44 20.89
C THR A 641 1.43 3.69 22.20
N LEU A 642 0.87 2.46 22.22
CA LEU A 642 0.93 1.58 23.39
C LEU A 642 2.37 1.09 23.60
N GLU A 643 2.89 1.22 24.81
CA GLU A 643 4.12 0.57 25.27
C GLU A 643 3.84 -0.38 26.44
N LEU A 644 4.39 -1.59 26.34
CA LEU A 644 4.38 -2.62 27.37
C LEU A 644 5.80 -2.87 27.86
N THR A 645 5.97 -3.01 29.18
CA THR A 645 7.23 -3.40 29.83
C THR A 645 6.96 -4.37 30.98
N ASN A 646 8.00 -4.96 31.59
CA ASN A 646 7.86 -5.87 32.74
C ASN A 646 6.92 -7.06 32.45
N ASN A 647 7.14 -7.74 31.32
CA ASN A 647 6.28 -8.83 30.84
C ASN A 647 4.80 -8.41 30.69
N GLY A 648 4.58 -7.17 30.24
CA GLY A 648 3.27 -6.55 30.16
C GLY A 648 2.36 -7.16 29.09
N SER A 649 1.05 -7.07 29.34
CA SER A 649 -0.02 -7.46 28.41
C SER A 649 -1.26 -6.62 28.61
N ILE A 650 -2.04 -6.40 27.56
CA ILE A 650 -3.36 -5.76 27.63
C ILE A 650 -4.31 -6.41 26.61
N SER A 651 -5.63 -6.45 26.89
CA SER A 651 -6.60 -7.12 26.02
C SER A 651 -7.89 -6.35 25.79
N GLN A 652 -8.58 -6.66 24.71
CA GLN A 652 -9.91 -6.12 24.40
C GLN A 652 -10.77 -7.19 23.73
N GLN A 653 -12.00 -7.33 24.22
CA GLN A 653 -13.00 -8.20 23.62
C GLN A 653 -13.90 -7.42 22.66
N PHE A 654 -14.16 -7.99 21.49
CA PHE A 654 -15.05 -7.39 20.48
C PHE A 654 -15.76 -8.46 19.66
N ALA A 655 -16.71 -8.04 18.83
CA ALA A 655 -17.50 -8.93 17.97
C ALA A 655 -16.75 -9.30 16.69
N VAL A 656 -16.94 -10.54 16.24
CA VAL A 656 -16.48 -11.05 14.93
C VAL A 656 -17.63 -11.77 14.23
N LEU A 657 -17.53 -11.92 12.91
CA LEU A 657 -18.42 -12.74 12.12
C LEU A 657 -17.95 -14.21 12.22
N PRO A 658 -18.87 -15.16 12.50
CA PRO A 658 -18.52 -16.58 12.49
C PRO A 658 -18.26 -17.07 11.06
N ASP A 659 -17.47 -18.12 10.92
CA ASP A 659 -17.08 -18.79 9.69
C ASP A 659 -16.38 -17.85 8.69
N HIS A 660 -15.57 -16.93 9.20
CA HIS A 660 -14.80 -15.97 8.42
C HIS A 660 -13.30 -16.10 8.67
N HIS A 661 -12.54 -15.95 7.60
CA HIS A 661 -11.10 -15.76 7.61
C HIS A 661 -10.77 -14.29 7.84
N TYR A 662 -9.89 -14.02 8.81
CA TYR A 662 -9.40 -12.70 9.17
C TYR A 662 -7.88 -12.61 9.01
N GLU A 663 -7.41 -11.38 8.80
CA GLU A 663 -6.00 -11.01 8.96
C GLU A 663 -5.89 -10.00 10.11
N LEU A 664 -5.18 -10.39 11.17
CA LEU A 664 -4.78 -9.51 12.26
C LEU A 664 -3.50 -8.78 11.85
N SER A 665 -3.46 -7.46 12.01
CA SER A 665 -2.29 -6.66 11.68
C SER A 665 -2.04 -5.56 12.71
N ALA A 666 -0.79 -5.16 12.88
CA ALA A 666 -0.39 -4.05 13.74
C ALA A 666 0.96 -3.47 13.29
N PHE A 667 1.24 -2.21 13.62
CA PHE A 667 2.61 -1.70 13.67
C PHE A 667 3.22 -2.08 15.01
N VAL A 668 4.38 -2.72 14.99
CA VAL A 668 5.04 -3.25 16.18
C VAL A 668 6.51 -2.84 16.24
N LYS A 669 7.01 -2.67 17.46
CA LYS A 669 8.43 -2.45 17.77
C LYS A 669 8.81 -3.17 19.07
N GLY A 670 10.02 -3.72 19.16
CA GLY A 670 10.47 -4.54 20.29
C GLY A 670 9.92 -5.96 20.26
N ASN A 671 9.83 -6.59 21.43
CA ASN A 671 9.49 -8.01 21.60
C ASN A 671 7.97 -8.18 21.72
N TYR A 672 7.29 -8.42 20.60
CA TYR A 672 5.82 -8.42 20.53
C TYR A 672 5.26 -9.84 20.44
N ALA A 673 4.04 -10.02 20.96
CA ALA A 673 3.18 -11.18 20.74
C ALA A 673 1.72 -10.73 20.58
N LEU A 674 1.06 -11.26 19.55
CA LEU A 674 -0.35 -11.05 19.23
C LEU A 674 -1.11 -12.36 19.47
N SER A 675 -2.14 -12.32 20.30
CA SER A 675 -2.93 -13.50 20.66
C SER A 675 -4.42 -13.25 20.54
N ILE A 676 -5.17 -14.28 20.19
CA ILE A 676 -6.64 -14.28 20.23
C ILE A 676 -7.10 -15.43 21.13
N ASP A 677 -7.99 -15.14 22.08
CA ASP A 677 -8.54 -16.10 23.06
C ASP A 677 -7.44 -16.91 23.80
N GLY A 678 -6.34 -16.21 24.14
CA GLY A 678 -5.18 -16.78 24.82
C GLY A 678 -4.27 -17.65 23.93
N LYS A 679 -4.56 -17.80 22.64
CA LYS A 679 -3.71 -18.48 21.67
C LYS A 679 -2.80 -17.48 20.97
N GLU A 680 -1.48 -17.62 21.16
CA GLU A 680 -0.48 -16.85 20.41
C GLU A 680 -0.58 -17.16 18.92
N LEU A 681 -0.87 -16.14 18.11
CA LEU A 681 -0.93 -16.25 16.66
C LEU A 681 0.44 -15.96 16.04
N THR A 682 1.14 -14.95 16.56
CA THR A 682 2.48 -14.57 16.12
C THR A 682 3.23 -13.85 17.23
N LYS A 683 4.56 -13.96 17.20
CA LYS A 683 5.48 -13.19 18.03
C LYS A 683 6.77 -12.90 17.27
N GLY A 684 7.51 -11.90 17.71
CA GLY A 684 8.80 -11.57 17.13
C GLY A 684 9.54 -10.49 17.91
N ASP A 685 10.73 -10.18 17.44
CA ASP A 685 11.54 -9.06 17.93
C ASP A 685 11.82 -8.10 16.76
N VAL A 686 11.39 -6.86 16.91
CA VAL A 686 11.68 -5.77 15.98
C VAL A 686 12.68 -4.83 16.65
N SER A 687 13.96 -5.15 16.46
CA SER A 687 15.08 -4.34 16.89
C SER A 687 15.34 -3.16 15.95
N GLY A 688 15.75 -2.01 16.48
CA GLY A 688 16.08 -0.81 15.70
C GLY A 688 15.18 0.38 16.02
N GLU A 689 15.29 1.45 15.23
CA GLU A 689 14.50 2.67 15.46
C GLU A 689 13.10 2.61 14.81
N GLN A 690 12.94 1.86 13.73
CA GLN A 690 11.73 1.84 12.92
C GLN A 690 10.74 0.76 13.39
N TYR A 691 9.45 1.10 13.35
CA TYR A 691 8.37 0.13 13.49
C TYR A 691 8.32 -0.80 12.28
N LYS A 692 7.71 -1.98 12.46
CA LYS A 692 7.40 -2.91 11.38
C LYS A 692 5.90 -3.17 11.35
N TRP A 693 5.31 -3.18 10.16
CA TRP A 693 3.96 -3.69 9.99
C TRP A 693 3.99 -5.22 9.92
N VAL A 694 3.17 -5.87 10.74
CA VAL A 694 3.06 -7.33 10.80
C VAL A 694 1.63 -7.75 10.54
N THR A 695 1.46 -8.91 9.90
CA THR A 695 0.16 -9.52 9.62
C THR A 695 0.19 -10.99 10.00
N VAL A 696 -0.95 -11.53 10.47
CA VAL A 696 -1.11 -12.95 10.80
C VAL A 696 -2.56 -13.40 10.54
N PRO A 697 -2.78 -14.56 9.90
CA PRO A 697 -4.12 -15.08 9.67
C PRO A 697 -4.79 -15.57 10.95
N TYR A 698 -6.11 -15.43 11.00
CA TYR A 698 -6.98 -15.96 12.05
C TYR A 698 -8.32 -16.41 11.47
N ASP A 699 -8.73 -17.65 11.73
CA ASP A 699 -10.05 -18.14 11.36
C ASP A 699 -10.97 -18.13 12.59
N SER A 700 -12.11 -17.45 12.47
CA SER A 700 -13.07 -17.29 13.57
C SER A 700 -13.81 -18.57 13.94
N GLU A 701 -13.88 -19.55 13.04
CA GLU A 701 -14.72 -20.76 13.21
C GLU A 701 -16.13 -20.35 13.67
N SER A 702 -16.72 -21.03 14.66
CA SER A 702 -18.04 -20.66 15.18
C SER A 702 -18.07 -19.42 16.10
N ALA A 703 -16.95 -18.74 16.33
CA ALA A 703 -16.88 -17.62 17.26
C ALA A 703 -17.66 -16.40 16.75
N THR A 704 -18.39 -15.75 17.66
CA THR A 704 -19.07 -14.47 17.40
C THR A 704 -18.45 -13.31 18.16
N SER A 705 -17.48 -13.60 19.03
CA SER A 705 -16.69 -12.64 19.80
C SER A 705 -15.38 -13.28 20.19
N VAL A 706 -14.33 -12.47 20.28
CA VAL A 706 -12.96 -12.88 20.60
C VAL A 706 -12.32 -11.87 21.55
N ASP A 707 -11.35 -12.31 22.34
CA ASP A 707 -10.48 -11.44 23.16
C ASP A 707 -9.08 -11.34 22.52
N LEU A 708 -8.76 -10.16 21.98
CA LEU A 708 -7.44 -9.85 21.42
C LEU A 708 -6.50 -9.39 22.53
N SER A 709 -5.35 -10.04 22.65
CA SER A 709 -4.29 -9.65 23.60
C SER A 709 -3.03 -9.20 22.86
N LEU A 710 -2.51 -8.04 23.27
CA LEU A 710 -1.21 -7.50 22.90
C LEU A 710 -0.26 -7.72 24.09
N SER A 711 0.91 -8.28 23.85
CA SER A 711 1.78 -8.71 24.96
C SER A 711 3.26 -8.75 24.58
N ILE A 712 4.11 -8.74 25.60
CA ILE A 712 5.47 -9.29 25.50
C ILE A 712 5.34 -10.83 25.51
N PRO A 713 6.03 -11.56 24.60
CA PRO A 713 5.95 -13.02 24.55
C PRO A 713 6.45 -13.66 25.85
N GLU A 714 5.81 -14.72 26.33
CA GLU A 714 6.26 -15.42 27.56
C GLU A 714 7.67 -16.00 27.44
N ASN A 715 8.03 -16.44 26.23
CA ASN A 715 9.34 -16.98 25.90
C ASN A 715 9.87 -16.36 24.61
N VAL A 716 11.17 -16.03 24.60
CA VAL A 716 11.90 -15.48 23.48
C VAL A 716 12.97 -16.45 22.98
N THR A 717 13.32 -16.33 21.70
CA THR A 717 14.45 -17.05 21.11
C THR A 717 15.75 -16.36 21.52
N VAL A 718 16.61 -17.08 22.22
CA VAL A 718 17.94 -16.61 22.61
C VAL A 718 19.00 -17.31 21.75
N THR A 719 19.89 -16.54 21.15
CA THR A 719 21.07 -17.06 20.44
C THR A 719 22.24 -17.14 21.41
N ALA A 720 22.74 -18.35 21.65
CA ALA A 720 23.95 -18.57 22.43
C ALA A 720 25.17 -17.98 21.69
N PRO A 721 26.12 -17.36 22.41
CA PRO A 721 27.26 -16.71 21.79
C PRO A 721 28.21 -17.75 21.18
N ILE A 722 28.22 -17.83 19.85
CA ILE A 722 29.23 -18.55 19.07
C ILE A 722 30.27 -17.52 18.61
N ALA A 723 31.53 -17.74 18.97
CA ALA A 723 32.60 -16.85 18.60
C ALA A 723 32.93 -17.00 17.11
N ASN A 724 32.90 -15.88 16.37
CA ASN A 724 33.20 -15.84 14.94
C ASN A 724 32.34 -16.81 14.12
N ALA A 725 31.03 -16.79 14.33
CA ALA A 725 30.05 -17.63 13.64
C ALA A 725 30.03 -17.49 12.11
N ASP A 726 30.34 -16.30 11.60
CA ASP A 726 30.26 -15.94 10.17
C ASP A 726 31.63 -15.90 9.46
N PHE A 727 32.72 -16.05 10.21
CA PHE A 727 34.08 -15.99 9.67
C PHE A 727 34.40 -14.73 8.84
N ASN A 728 33.70 -13.61 9.06
CA ASN A 728 33.81 -12.37 8.29
C ASN A 728 35.23 -11.76 8.29
N ASN A 729 36.01 -12.04 9.34
CA ASN A 729 37.39 -11.57 9.50
C ASN A 729 38.44 -12.52 8.87
N LYS A 730 38.01 -13.62 8.22
CA LYS A 730 38.86 -14.71 7.68
C LYS A 730 39.77 -15.38 8.71
N SER A 731 39.60 -15.09 10.00
CA SER A 731 40.28 -15.78 11.08
C SER A 731 39.50 -17.04 11.47
N MET A 732 40.20 -18.01 12.04
CA MET A 732 39.61 -19.18 12.67
C MET A 732 40.12 -19.35 14.12
N ASP A 733 40.62 -18.28 14.74
CA ASP A 733 41.32 -18.35 16.04
C ASP A 733 40.41 -18.79 17.21
N HIS A 734 39.09 -18.78 17.01
CA HIS A 734 38.08 -19.22 17.97
C HIS A 734 37.55 -20.64 17.70
N TRP A 735 38.01 -21.30 16.65
CA TRP A 735 37.56 -22.63 16.24
C TRP A 735 38.72 -23.62 16.28
N THR A 736 38.49 -24.77 16.89
CA THR A 736 39.46 -25.87 16.89
C THR A 736 39.41 -26.54 15.53
N LYS A 737 40.57 -26.64 14.87
CA LYS A 737 40.71 -27.30 13.57
C LYS A 737 41.22 -28.73 13.75
N HIS A 738 40.52 -29.67 13.15
CA HIS A 738 40.88 -31.08 13.10
C HIS A 738 41.29 -31.43 11.68
N ILE A 739 42.59 -31.28 11.39
CA ILE A 739 43.15 -31.34 10.02
C ILE A 739 43.64 -32.74 9.62
N GLU A 740 43.36 -33.78 10.42
CA GLU A 740 43.79 -35.14 10.09
C GLU A 740 43.18 -35.56 8.74
N GLY A 741 44.04 -35.91 7.79
CA GLY A 741 43.69 -36.25 6.40
C GLY A 741 43.02 -35.16 5.57
N GLY A 742 43.11 -33.89 5.98
CA GLY A 742 42.47 -32.76 5.28
C GLY A 742 43.16 -31.41 5.35
N TYR A 743 42.49 -30.41 4.78
CA TYR A 743 42.82 -28.99 4.88
C TYR A 743 41.60 -28.20 5.32
N ILE A 744 41.82 -27.25 6.22
CA ILE A 744 40.78 -26.35 6.76
C ILE A 744 41.29 -24.91 6.62
N ASP A 745 40.63 -24.13 5.76
CA ASP A 745 41.03 -22.78 5.42
C ASP A 745 39.82 -21.83 5.37
N SER A 746 40.09 -20.54 5.54
CA SER A 746 39.07 -19.50 5.32
C SER A 746 38.74 -19.37 3.84
N SER A 747 37.51 -19.03 3.52
CA SER A 747 37.04 -18.74 2.17
C SER A 747 36.51 -17.30 2.06
N SER A 748 36.54 -16.74 0.84
CA SER A 748 35.89 -15.45 0.54
C SER A 748 34.42 -15.58 0.16
N ASP A 749 33.92 -16.80 -0.07
CA ASP A 749 32.49 -17.02 -0.28
C ASP A 749 31.77 -16.97 1.07
N SER A 750 30.51 -16.53 1.10
CA SER A 750 29.68 -16.43 2.31
C SER A 750 28.21 -16.60 1.94
N ALA A 751 27.39 -16.98 2.91
CA ALA A 751 25.94 -17.03 2.82
C ALA A 751 25.32 -15.61 2.76
N PHE A 752 25.85 -14.64 3.51
CA PHE A 752 25.17 -13.36 3.76
C PHE A 752 26.04 -12.11 3.56
N SER A 753 27.37 -12.24 3.49
CA SER A 753 28.28 -11.11 3.40
C SER A 753 29.20 -11.21 2.17
N THR A 754 29.99 -10.17 1.91
CA THR A 754 30.95 -10.21 0.79
C THR A 754 32.17 -11.09 1.05
N LYS A 755 32.38 -11.54 2.31
CA LYS A 755 33.56 -12.32 2.73
C LYS A 755 33.24 -13.14 3.98
N GLY A 756 33.49 -14.44 3.96
CA GLY A 756 33.53 -15.24 5.19
C GLY A 756 32.82 -16.58 5.06
N SER A 757 33.58 -17.66 5.17
CA SER A 757 33.11 -19.02 5.48
C SER A 757 34.33 -19.88 5.77
N VAL A 758 34.13 -21.09 6.30
CA VAL A 758 35.19 -22.09 6.42
C VAL A 758 35.04 -23.13 5.33
N ARG A 759 36.17 -23.52 4.76
CA ARG A 759 36.29 -24.55 3.76
C ARG A 759 36.93 -25.80 4.36
N LEU A 760 36.23 -26.91 4.31
CA LEU A 760 36.71 -28.24 4.71
C LEU A 760 37.05 -29.05 3.45
N ARG A 761 38.22 -29.68 3.42
CA ARG A 761 38.71 -30.47 2.28
C ARG A 761 39.49 -31.70 2.72
N PHE A 762 39.47 -32.74 1.91
CA PHE A 762 40.44 -33.83 2.02
C PHE A 762 41.81 -33.45 1.46
N LYS A 763 42.86 -34.06 2.02
CA LYS A 763 44.25 -33.85 1.59
C LYS A 763 44.56 -34.75 0.40
N HIS A 764 44.95 -34.13 -0.72
CA HIS A 764 45.62 -34.83 -1.80
C HIS A 764 47.10 -35.02 -1.42
N SER A 765 47.58 -36.27 -1.36
CA SER A 765 49.01 -36.59 -1.33
C SER A 765 49.53 -36.87 -2.74
N ASP A 766 50.85 -36.79 -2.92
CA ASP A 766 51.56 -37.17 -4.16
C ASP A 766 51.32 -38.66 -4.56
N ASP A 767 50.78 -39.46 -3.65
CA ASP A 767 50.30 -40.84 -3.85
C ASP A 767 48.76 -40.89 -3.94
N ALA A 768 48.20 -40.42 -5.07
CA ALA A 768 46.90 -40.73 -5.70
C ALA A 768 45.65 -41.23 -4.89
N THR A 769 45.56 -41.09 -3.56
CA THR A 769 44.46 -41.60 -2.74
C THR A 769 44.14 -40.65 -1.59
N ASN A 770 42.90 -40.16 -1.53
CA ASN A 770 42.40 -39.42 -0.37
C ASN A 770 42.05 -40.42 0.74
N ASP A 771 42.48 -40.16 1.97
CA ASP A 771 42.06 -40.95 3.13
C ASP A 771 40.68 -40.48 3.63
N PHE A 772 39.63 -41.06 3.05
CA PHE A 772 38.24 -40.79 3.43
C PHE A 772 37.82 -41.40 4.77
N THR A 773 38.74 -42.09 5.48
CA THR A 773 38.48 -42.57 6.85
C THR A 773 38.75 -41.51 7.91
N THR A 774 39.49 -40.46 7.52
CA THR A 774 39.63 -39.23 8.32
C THR A 774 38.47 -38.29 8.06
N HIS A 775 38.09 -37.46 9.03
CA HIS A 775 37.00 -36.49 8.85
C HIS A 775 37.53 -35.08 9.15
N PRO A 776 37.92 -34.31 8.12
CA PRO A 776 38.35 -32.92 8.31
C PRO A 776 37.22 -32.12 8.95
N SER A 777 37.48 -31.52 10.11
CA SER A 777 36.42 -31.00 10.98
C SER A 777 36.79 -29.69 11.68
N ILE A 778 35.79 -28.86 11.95
CA ILE A 778 35.90 -27.75 12.89
C ILE A 778 34.97 -27.96 14.08
N SER A 779 35.39 -27.49 15.25
CA SER A 779 34.54 -27.48 16.44
C SER A 779 34.77 -26.26 17.33
N GLN A 780 33.76 -25.93 18.13
CA GLN A 780 33.84 -24.89 19.14
C GLN A 780 33.05 -25.32 20.38
N VAL A 781 33.59 -25.03 21.56
CA VAL A 781 32.85 -25.17 22.81
C VAL A 781 31.99 -23.93 23.01
N VAL A 782 30.69 -24.12 23.16
CA VAL A 782 29.72 -23.09 23.54
C VAL A 782 29.36 -23.30 25.00
N ASP A 783 29.76 -22.35 25.84
CA ASP A 783 29.49 -22.34 27.28
C ASP A 783 28.24 -21.50 27.61
N GLY A 784 27.68 -21.66 28.81
CA GLY A 784 26.60 -20.81 29.32
C GLY A 784 25.19 -21.19 28.87
N LEU A 785 25.00 -22.43 28.38
CA LEU A 785 23.69 -22.93 28.00
C LEU A 785 22.85 -23.33 29.23
N PRO A 786 21.53 -23.11 29.21
CA PRO A 786 20.66 -23.65 30.23
C PRO A 786 20.61 -25.19 30.16
N THR A 787 20.50 -25.83 31.31
CA THR A 787 20.34 -27.29 31.40
C THR A 787 18.90 -27.70 31.08
N ASN A 788 18.72 -28.96 30.67
CA ASN A 788 17.45 -29.59 30.31
C ASN A 788 16.62 -28.77 29.30
N THR A 789 17.30 -28.08 28.39
CA THR A 789 16.68 -27.16 27.44
C THR A 789 16.91 -27.68 26.03
N ASP A 790 15.87 -27.63 25.20
CA ASP A 790 16.00 -27.93 23.78
C ASP A 790 16.67 -26.75 23.07
N VAL A 791 17.73 -27.07 22.34
CA VAL A 791 18.58 -26.13 21.64
C VAL A 791 18.67 -26.56 20.18
N THR A 792 18.53 -25.61 19.26
CA THR A 792 18.68 -25.84 17.82
C THR A 792 20.03 -25.29 17.37
N PHE A 793 20.87 -26.19 16.87
CA PHE A 793 22.12 -25.83 16.21
C PHE A 793 21.90 -25.74 14.70
N SER A 794 22.19 -24.61 14.09
CA SER A 794 22.11 -24.42 12.64
C SER A 794 23.38 -23.80 12.06
N MET A 795 23.57 -24.01 10.75
CA MET A 795 24.59 -23.35 9.95
C MET A 795 24.17 -23.37 8.48
N TYR A 796 24.88 -22.61 7.64
CA TYR A 796 24.71 -22.63 6.19
C TYR A 796 25.79 -23.49 5.54
N TYR A 797 25.37 -24.51 4.80
CA TYR A 797 26.21 -25.49 4.12
C TYR A 797 26.19 -25.27 2.60
N CYS A 798 27.36 -25.21 1.98
CA CYS A 798 27.51 -25.14 0.52
C CYS A 798 28.47 -26.22 0.01
N ASP A 799 28.01 -26.98 -0.97
CA ASP A 799 28.81 -27.89 -1.77
C ASP A 799 28.72 -27.48 -3.25
N LYS A 800 29.86 -27.13 -3.84
CA LYS A 800 29.92 -26.66 -5.23
C LYS A 800 29.69 -27.76 -6.26
N MET A 801 29.88 -29.03 -5.88
CA MET A 801 29.59 -30.18 -6.74
C MET A 801 28.09 -30.49 -6.77
N GLY A 802 27.30 -29.85 -5.91
CA GLY A 802 25.85 -29.95 -5.93
C GLY A 802 25.36 -31.38 -5.66
N ASN A 803 24.36 -31.81 -6.41
CA ASN A 803 23.68 -33.10 -6.17
C ASN A 803 24.54 -34.32 -6.52
N ASP A 804 25.56 -34.14 -7.35
CA ASP A 804 26.46 -35.22 -7.83
C ASP A 804 27.70 -35.38 -6.95
N SER A 805 27.80 -34.60 -5.87
CA SER A 805 28.86 -34.74 -4.89
C SER A 805 28.83 -36.12 -4.23
N ILE A 806 29.99 -36.56 -3.77
CA ILE A 806 30.11 -37.71 -2.86
C ILE A 806 30.38 -37.26 -1.41
N ALA A 807 30.55 -35.95 -1.19
CA ALA A 807 30.75 -35.36 0.12
C ALA A 807 29.40 -35.12 0.82
N SER A 808 29.37 -35.35 2.13
CA SER A 808 28.28 -34.93 3.00
C SER A 808 28.85 -34.19 4.20
N LEU A 809 28.00 -33.42 4.87
CA LEU A 809 28.32 -32.77 6.13
C LEU A 809 27.73 -33.58 7.28
N ASP A 810 28.57 -34.00 8.21
CA ASP A 810 28.15 -34.51 9.52
C ASP A 810 28.32 -33.40 10.56
N PHE A 811 27.24 -32.97 11.18
CA PHE A 811 27.27 -31.85 12.13
C PHE A 811 26.39 -32.14 13.34
N GLY A 812 26.73 -31.53 14.47
CA GLY A 812 26.00 -31.77 15.70
C GLY A 812 26.70 -31.24 16.93
N ALA A 813 26.35 -31.83 18.07
CA ALA A 813 26.89 -31.45 19.36
C ALA A 813 27.35 -32.67 20.17
N LYS A 814 28.43 -32.48 20.92
CA LYS A 814 29.00 -33.42 21.89
C LYS A 814 29.07 -32.78 23.27
N THR A 815 29.14 -33.60 24.31
CA THR A 815 29.45 -33.12 25.67
C THR A 815 30.86 -32.52 25.69
N LYS A 816 31.09 -31.42 26.41
CA LYS A 816 32.45 -30.87 26.59
C LYS A 816 33.39 -31.92 27.20
N ALA A 817 34.54 -32.13 26.58
CA ALA A 817 35.58 -33.05 27.05
C ALA A 817 36.93 -32.33 27.22
N ALA A 818 37.90 -32.99 27.87
CA ALA A 818 39.25 -32.44 28.06
C ALA A 818 40.01 -32.28 26.74
N GLN A 819 39.74 -33.16 25.78
CA GLN A 819 40.24 -33.08 24.41
C GLN A 819 39.05 -32.91 23.47
N SER A 820 39.20 -32.01 22.50
CA SER A 820 38.17 -31.65 21.53
C SER A 820 37.68 -32.88 20.74
N LEU A 821 36.38 -32.95 20.49
CA LEU A 821 35.62 -34.03 19.86
C LEU A 821 35.60 -35.40 20.57
N GLN A 822 36.26 -35.56 21.72
CA GLN A 822 36.23 -36.82 22.50
C GLN A 822 35.02 -36.94 23.44
N GLY A 823 34.13 -35.95 23.42
CA GLY A 823 32.86 -36.01 24.15
C GLY A 823 31.89 -37.07 23.64
N THR A 824 30.93 -37.43 24.48
CA THR A 824 29.79 -38.26 24.07
C THR A 824 28.91 -37.45 23.12
N THR A 825 28.54 -38.02 21.98
CA THR A 825 27.62 -37.38 21.04
C THR A 825 26.25 -37.17 21.69
N ILE A 826 25.78 -35.93 21.68
CA ILE A 826 24.45 -35.54 22.17
C ILE A 826 23.43 -35.77 21.06
N ALA A 827 23.70 -35.20 19.89
CA ALA A 827 22.97 -35.39 18.66
C ALA A 827 23.87 -35.02 17.47
N HIS A 828 23.57 -35.57 16.31
CA HIS A 828 24.19 -35.18 15.06
C HIS A 828 23.28 -35.55 13.88
N SER A 829 23.50 -34.89 12.75
CA SER A 829 22.85 -35.15 11.48
C SER A 829 23.88 -35.22 10.38
N VAL A 830 23.61 -36.08 9.40
CA VAL A 830 24.37 -36.16 8.15
C VAL A 830 23.49 -35.64 7.03
N VAL A 831 23.98 -34.65 6.28
CA VAL A 831 23.24 -34.00 5.21
C VAL A 831 24.04 -33.95 3.92
N HIS A 832 23.39 -34.27 2.81
CA HIS A 832 23.93 -34.11 1.47
C HIS A 832 23.21 -32.97 0.75
N ASN A 833 23.89 -32.29 -0.19
CA ASN A 833 23.30 -31.12 -0.87
C ASN A 833 21.96 -31.42 -1.59
N LYS A 834 21.82 -32.65 -2.07
CA LYS A 834 20.59 -33.14 -2.74
C LYS A 834 19.36 -33.16 -1.82
N ASP A 835 19.58 -33.26 -0.51
CA ASP A 835 18.50 -33.33 0.49
C ASP A 835 18.01 -31.92 0.86
N LEU A 836 18.71 -30.88 0.40
CA LEU A 836 18.48 -29.48 0.74
C LEU A 836 17.84 -28.70 -0.43
N ALA A 837 16.95 -29.33 -1.20
CA ALA A 837 16.30 -28.66 -2.32
C ALA A 837 15.42 -27.48 -1.87
N ASN A 838 14.76 -27.63 -0.72
CA ASN A 838 13.80 -26.67 -0.14
C ASN A 838 14.35 -25.90 1.07
N ALA A 839 15.63 -26.07 1.41
CA ALA A 839 16.23 -25.39 2.55
C ALA A 839 16.36 -23.88 2.28
N PRO A 840 16.21 -23.02 3.31
CA PRO A 840 16.51 -21.60 3.20
C PRO A 840 17.92 -21.36 2.63
N LYS A 841 18.05 -20.40 1.72
CA LYS A 841 19.31 -20.08 1.05
C LYS A 841 19.91 -18.79 1.59
N GLY A 842 21.24 -18.70 1.59
CA GLY A 842 21.94 -17.45 1.86
C GLY A 842 21.55 -16.37 0.85
N THR A 843 21.45 -15.12 1.31
CA THR A 843 21.05 -13.99 0.45
C THR A 843 22.17 -13.50 -0.46
N TYR A 844 23.44 -13.78 -0.14
CA TYR A 844 24.61 -13.41 -0.95
C TYR A 844 24.99 -14.50 -1.96
N LYS A 845 25.05 -15.77 -1.53
CA LYS A 845 25.30 -16.93 -2.43
C LYS A 845 24.32 -18.05 -2.15
N ASP A 846 23.60 -18.44 -3.19
CA ASP A 846 22.49 -19.40 -3.16
C ASP A 846 22.91 -20.86 -2.95
N CYS A 847 24.19 -21.19 -3.12
CA CYS A 847 24.73 -22.52 -2.82
C CYS A 847 24.73 -22.83 -1.33
N PHE A 848 24.78 -21.79 -0.48
CA PHE A 848 24.69 -21.93 0.96
C PHE A 848 23.24 -22.16 1.36
N LYS A 849 22.98 -23.32 1.96
CA LYS A 849 21.66 -23.77 2.36
C LYS A 849 21.66 -24.11 3.84
N GLU A 850 20.64 -23.66 4.56
CA GLU A 850 20.55 -23.88 5.99
C GLU A 850 20.40 -25.37 6.31
N VAL A 851 21.13 -25.82 7.33
CA VAL A 851 21.02 -27.15 7.93
C VAL A 851 20.90 -26.96 9.44
N SER A 852 20.10 -27.80 10.10
CA SER A 852 19.87 -27.68 11.54
C SER A 852 19.67 -29.01 12.24
N GLN A 853 20.01 -29.06 13.53
CA GLN A 853 19.85 -30.20 14.43
C GLN A 853 19.42 -29.71 15.81
N THR A 854 18.26 -30.16 16.27
CA THR A 854 17.77 -29.89 17.62
C THR A 854 18.22 -30.97 18.60
N PHE A 855 18.61 -30.58 19.81
CA PHE A 855 18.95 -31.50 20.89
C PHE A 855 18.71 -30.90 22.28
N ASN A 856 18.47 -31.76 23.27
CA ASN A 856 18.34 -31.33 24.66
C ASN A 856 19.72 -31.28 25.35
N THR A 857 20.02 -30.19 26.06
CA THR A 857 21.29 -30.01 26.77
C THR A 857 21.47 -30.98 27.94
N LYS A 858 20.40 -31.60 28.44
CA LYS A 858 20.41 -32.46 29.64
C LYS A 858 21.12 -31.72 30.78
N ASN A 859 22.08 -32.33 31.46
CA ASN A 859 22.81 -31.67 32.55
C ASN A 859 24.01 -30.83 32.09
N ASN A 860 24.19 -30.61 30.78
CA ASN A 860 25.35 -29.90 30.24
C ASN A 860 25.04 -28.40 30.12
N SER A 861 25.80 -27.56 30.82
CA SER A 861 25.81 -26.10 30.60
C SER A 861 26.77 -25.66 29.50
N SER A 862 27.48 -26.63 28.90
CA SER A 862 28.45 -26.43 27.85
C SER A 862 28.43 -27.61 26.88
N VAL A 863 28.43 -27.31 25.58
CA VAL A 863 28.49 -28.33 24.53
C VAL A 863 29.60 -27.98 23.55
N GLU A 864 30.14 -28.99 22.88
CA GLU A 864 31.04 -28.80 21.75
C GLU A 864 30.27 -29.03 20.46
N ILE A 865 30.02 -27.96 19.71
CA ILE A 865 29.42 -28.04 18.38
C ILE A 865 30.50 -28.38 17.34
N PHE A 866 30.12 -29.12 16.30
CA PHE A 866 31.06 -29.55 15.27
C PHE A 866 30.43 -29.58 13.88
N ALA A 867 31.30 -29.47 12.87
CA ALA A 867 30.98 -29.67 11.46
C ALA A 867 32.12 -30.45 10.82
N ASN A 868 31.81 -31.63 10.30
CA ASN A 868 32.76 -32.61 9.77
C ASN A 868 32.44 -32.86 8.30
N LEU A 869 33.46 -32.86 7.46
CA LEU A 869 33.36 -33.36 6.10
C LEU A 869 33.49 -34.90 6.11
N ILE A 870 32.50 -35.59 5.55
CA ILE A 870 32.51 -37.06 5.43
C ILE A 870 32.26 -37.51 3.98
N VAL A 871 32.68 -38.74 3.66
CA VAL A 871 32.36 -39.45 2.42
C VAL A 871 31.89 -40.86 2.78
N GLU A 872 30.74 -41.28 2.27
CA GLU A 872 30.26 -42.65 2.53
C GLU A 872 31.16 -43.69 1.86
N ALA A 873 31.53 -44.73 2.62
CA ALA A 873 32.55 -45.71 2.23
C ALA A 873 32.16 -46.57 1.01
N ASP A 874 30.87 -46.74 0.73
CA ASP A 874 30.34 -47.45 -0.43
C ASP A 874 30.43 -46.62 -1.73
N LYS A 875 30.29 -45.30 -1.63
CA LYS A 875 30.46 -44.36 -2.75
C LYS A 875 31.92 -44.09 -3.10
N ALA A 876 32.81 -44.13 -2.10
CA ALA A 876 34.26 -43.97 -2.25
C ALA A 876 34.91 -45.06 -3.14
N GLN A 877 34.30 -46.25 -3.26
CA GLN A 877 34.84 -47.37 -4.07
C GLN A 877 34.40 -47.35 -5.54
N SER A 878 33.55 -46.42 -5.96
CA SER A 878 33.18 -46.29 -7.38
C SER A 878 34.28 -45.54 -8.15
N ASN A 879 35.02 -46.29 -8.98
CA ASN A 879 36.23 -45.86 -9.72
C ASN A 879 36.02 -44.73 -10.76
N LYS A 880 34.84 -44.07 -10.75
CA LYS A 880 34.43 -43.03 -11.71
C LYS A 880 34.77 -41.61 -11.25
N TYR A 881 34.66 -41.33 -9.95
CA TYR A 881 34.98 -40.00 -9.39
C TYR A 881 36.46 -39.84 -9.01
N TYR A 882 37.19 -40.95 -8.92
CA TYR A 882 38.62 -40.99 -8.61
C TYR A 882 39.52 -40.50 -9.77
N ASN A 883 39.04 -40.53 -11.02
CA ASN A 883 39.88 -40.33 -12.21
C ASN A 883 39.57 -39.06 -13.04
N GLU A 884 38.48 -38.33 -12.76
CA GLU A 884 38.10 -37.12 -13.54
C GLU A 884 38.63 -35.80 -12.93
N THR A 885 39.51 -35.86 -11.94
CA THR A 885 40.03 -34.67 -11.23
C THR A 885 41.50 -34.36 -11.52
N GLY A 886 42.08 -34.98 -12.54
CA GLY A 886 43.45 -34.71 -12.99
C GLY A 886 43.61 -33.32 -13.60
N SER A 887 43.80 -32.30 -12.76
CA SER A 887 44.52 -31.06 -13.07
C SER A 887 44.75 -30.28 -11.78
N ASP A 888 45.95 -29.73 -11.64
CA ASP A 888 46.49 -28.95 -10.50
C ASP A 888 45.76 -27.63 -10.15
N GLU A 889 44.47 -27.48 -10.48
CA GLU A 889 43.61 -26.39 -10.02
C GLU A 889 42.57 -26.95 -9.02
N GLY A 890 42.75 -26.61 -7.74
CA GLY A 890 42.10 -27.31 -6.62
C GLY A 890 40.57 -27.20 -6.53
N GLY A 891 39.94 -28.20 -5.88
CA GLY A 891 38.63 -28.02 -5.21
C GLY A 891 37.45 -28.89 -5.63
N LYS A 892 37.60 -30.19 -5.91
CA LYS A 892 36.46 -31.06 -6.30
C LYS A 892 35.79 -31.86 -5.18
N LEU A 893 36.40 -31.97 -3.99
CA LEU A 893 35.77 -32.59 -2.83
C LEU A 893 35.96 -31.68 -1.61
N GLU A 894 35.21 -30.59 -1.63
CA GLU A 894 35.21 -29.57 -0.60
C GLU A 894 33.78 -29.25 -0.19
N VAL A 895 33.62 -28.88 1.07
CA VAL A 895 32.38 -28.26 1.54
C VAL A 895 32.72 -26.97 2.26
N ARG A 896 31.71 -26.10 2.33
CA ARG A 896 31.84 -24.80 2.99
C ARG A 896 30.71 -24.65 3.99
N VAL A 897 31.06 -24.09 5.13
CA VAL A 897 30.15 -23.84 6.23
C VAL A 897 30.27 -22.40 6.71
N ASP A 898 29.15 -21.77 6.98
CA ASP A 898 29.03 -20.36 7.35
C ASP A 898 27.86 -20.14 8.33
N HIS A 899 27.82 -18.98 8.98
CA HIS A 899 26.70 -18.50 9.79
C HIS A 899 26.18 -19.50 10.83
N PHE A 900 27.07 -19.90 11.75
CA PHE A 900 26.73 -20.84 12.82
C PHE A 900 25.84 -20.19 13.87
N ALA A 901 24.69 -20.79 14.19
CA ALA A 901 23.80 -20.32 15.24
C ALA A 901 23.42 -21.46 16.18
N LEU A 902 23.30 -21.16 17.47
CA LEU A 902 22.81 -22.09 18.48
C LEU A 902 21.73 -21.38 19.28
N THR A 903 20.46 -21.73 19.07
CA THR A 903 19.31 -20.99 19.61
C THR A 903 18.47 -21.85 20.55
N TYR A 904 17.82 -21.21 21.53
CA TYR A 904 16.92 -21.88 22.47
C TYR A 904 15.82 -20.95 22.94
N GLN A 905 14.73 -21.50 23.48
CA GLN A 905 13.67 -20.70 24.11
C GLN A 905 14.02 -20.43 25.56
N ALA A 906 13.94 -19.16 25.98
CA ALA A 906 14.09 -18.75 27.37
C ALA A 906 12.90 -17.88 27.78
N LYS A 907 12.60 -17.84 29.08
CA LYS A 907 11.60 -16.92 29.62
C LYS A 907 12.00 -15.48 29.30
N ALA A 908 11.05 -14.67 28.86
CA ALA A 908 11.27 -13.25 28.64
C ALA A 908 11.78 -12.54 29.90
N GLY A 909 12.80 -11.70 29.72
CA GLY A 909 13.32 -10.83 30.77
C GLY A 909 12.36 -9.69 31.07
N ASP A 910 12.42 -9.15 32.29
CA ASP A 910 11.58 -8.02 32.70
C ASP A 910 11.98 -6.71 31.98
N ASP A 911 13.18 -6.66 31.39
CA ASP A 911 13.74 -5.54 30.64
C ASP A 911 13.24 -5.42 29.20
N LEU A 912 12.46 -6.39 28.71
CA LEU A 912 11.91 -6.33 27.36
C LEU A 912 10.79 -5.30 27.25
N THR A 913 10.71 -4.67 26.08
CA THR A 913 9.66 -3.71 25.73
C THR A 913 8.92 -4.16 24.48
N ALA A 914 7.62 -3.87 24.39
CA ALA A 914 6.83 -4.07 23.18
C ALA A 914 5.95 -2.84 22.93
N ASN A 915 5.95 -2.35 21.69
CA ASN A 915 5.12 -1.24 21.27
C ASN A 915 4.15 -1.68 20.19
N PHE A 916 2.92 -1.15 20.23
CA PHE A 916 1.84 -1.50 19.29
C PHE A 916 1.07 -0.25 18.85
N ASP A 917 0.79 -0.15 17.56
CA ASP A 917 -0.05 0.90 16.99
C ASP A 917 -0.90 0.38 15.80
N GLU A 918 -1.97 1.11 15.48
CA GLU A 918 -2.97 0.83 14.45
C GLU A 918 -3.34 -0.66 14.29
N VAL A 919 -3.81 -1.26 15.37
CA VAL A 919 -4.19 -2.68 15.43
C VAL A 919 -5.50 -2.93 14.67
N ARG A 920 -5.51 -3.87 13.73
CA ARG A 920 -6.69 -4.17 12.89
C ARG A 920 -6.92 -5.67 12.79
N LEU A 921 -8.18 -6.08 12.86
CA LEU A 921 -8.59 -7.44 12.50
C LEU A 921 -9.57 -7.33 11.32
N ALA A 922 -9.11 -7.66 10.11
CA ALA A 922 -9.84 -7.40 8.88
C ALA A 922 -10.30 -8.71 8.19
N THR A 923 -11.49 -8.72 7.60
CA THR A 923 -12.07 -9.86 6.86
C THR A 923 -12.76 -9.36 5.60
N ARG A 924 -13.23 -10.27 4.73
CA ARG A 924 -14.10 -9.91 3.61
C ARG A 924 -15.51 -10.44 3.82
N THR A 925 -16.50 -9.68 3.39
CA THR A 925 -17.91 -10.08 3.46
C THR A 925 -18.30 -11.08 2.37
N ASP A 926 -17.47 -11.23 1.32
CA ASP A 926 -17.74 -12.06 0.15
C ASP A 926 -17.05 -13.45 0.20
N GLN A 927 -16.35 -13.80 1.28
CA GLN A 927 -15.59 -15.06 1.38
C GLN A 927 -16.48 -16.31 1.28
N ASN A 928 -17.71 -16.21 1.80
CA ASN A 928 -18.70 -17.29 1.83
C ASN A 928 -19.71 -17.22 0.68
N ALA A 929 -19.53 -16.29 -0.27
CA ALA A 929 -20.36 -16.24 -1.47
C ALA A 929 -20.07 -17.48 -2.35
N PRO A 930 -21.09 -18.10 -2.97
CA PRO A 930 -20.87 -19.13 -3.97
C PRO A 930 -19.92 -18.60 -5.05
N LYS A 931 -18.80 -19.27 -5.27
CA LYS A 931 -17.95 -18.99 -6.44
C LYS A 931 -18.74 -19.42 -7.67
N ASN A 932 -19.16 -18.44 -8.48
CA ASN A 932 -19.85 -18.68 -9.75
C ASN A 932 -18.88 -19.20 -10.81
#